data_AF-A0A9E4ZKH4-F1
#
_entry.id   AF-A0A9E4ZKH4-F1
#
_cell.length_a   1.000
_cell.length_b   1.000
_cell.length_c   1.000
_cell.angle_alpha   90.00
_cell.angle_beta   90.00
_cell.angle_gamma   90.00
#
_symmetry.space_group_name_H-M   'P 1'
#
loop_
_entity.id
_entity.type
_entity.pdbx_description
1 polymer ?
#
loop_
_entity_poly.entity_id
_entity_poly.type
_entity_poly.pdbx_seq_one_letter_code
_entity_poly.pdbx_strand_id
1 'polypeptide(L)'
;MPRFNLSPSLIGRFFYHDCERYLRYHATPEPERPGAGIPATAIDTSPVTRALLEAGIRWEEEVVRTKLTGRVRLPDGTGPISGRSFSIEESFNLLPLLSPGEAIYQTTIPVSVHFLKGYGLDPGVHRFSPCRPDLIRADEEGRLAIIDIKASEELSVSHRIQAALYVLILDHALDLLGLDLPVDRNQAGIWLYGEDEPEPFDLHLNRRVIEEFLRHRLPGILAGPARDVPWHLTSRCESCAFYAHCRAEAKASSSVSQIPGLSSAGRRYLREAPWNGGLPVNTLSDLTGLLRDPEGDRHLDNCGSLAGQGDRLRATVRALSTGEIVPLAATTFALPVYEDIAVTLTLQKDPVSGRVYALGFRRSRGRAVYGTPSHEAIYVAKDPGDCTRVRREFVRALAAELAAVDGYNRGRDWAGQESVQTYVYDTYEEELFTRLLDEALDDPVSAEDALRLRFYYQDPGIALGTSHPSTSVPFPIVVLTREIRRLLALPVPFALRLPEVLAAIPSSRFAYRLDPGSLFWSEHGNAMKSDAIIMAWHGNRPEAIDWVRQEVSRRLLAAGSVLDGLRERTKENLSRWAEKFLFPGSWDAATSEISRLLFIAEYESTMGARQVQELRSGPRAARVRDGVSIPLRKSEGNFWKMLAPLDLAFFEQSRAFSYLLVRESEAGEEAERAFDDLRYRASPNPGNSGVCFARVRDTIADRTAGEVRGLVLEVTYPRDHVPFAEGDLAVLHPRFTDFTAPRSIDRLLALDEQPENDFVRLLRDPRGFAMPTGESGAVASDAENLVRDAGFTRSQIRAFSHVTENRLTLVWGPPGTGKTHFLATAILSLVKARRAHGERIRVGVAAFTHAAVENLLVKVQASVDEFGLTAGLPIYKLREIRTPGGERCLEVLAHDRAETVVGYPALLLGGTVHGFARLEKSLPSLDLLIVDEASQMRATELAMVLPMLGSGGRLVLAGDDLQLPPVIQGVYPAPVDGLPGLEDSVFAYLRHRDDPSRPVYTCQLQENWRMNRTLSGFPAETLYGTGYVPATDAIARQQIALAPAPPLEEWVEWAINPAYPLVLCVLEGVRTTVENPVEAALVARLAGALRERLLDPGSGEPYPATEDGDYRFWRHGLFIVSPHHAQIGAIKTGLDGVRAWMYPPFVDTVDKMQGQEAKSAIISYGVSDVETALREAEFIYSRNRLNVSLTRSRAKCVVFLPRPLLEPPLELVQNEKAAAGFRQMLDLQEFCRAHGEERTFPLEGGDGVRLTVMRARVE
;
A
#
# COMPACT_ATOMS: atom_id res chain seq x y z
N MET A 1 20.25 -41.84 -10.75
CA MET A 1 19.68 -40.61 -10.17
C MET A 1 18.18 -40.79 -10.07
N PRO A 2 17.55 -40.33 -8.97
CA PRO A 2 16.09 -40.39 -8.83
C PRO A 2 15.41 -39.60 -9.95
N ARG A 3 14.27 -40.10 -10.42
CA ARG A 3 13.45 -39.42 -11.44
C ARG A 3 12.33 -38.67 -10.74
N PHE A 4 12.16 -37.39 -11.00
CA PHE A 4 11.13 -36.55 -10.38
C PHE A 4 9.91 -36.38 -11.28
N ASN A 5 8.72 -36.57 -10.72
CA ASN A 5 7.45 -36.37 -11.41
C ASN A 5 6.90 -34.97 -11.09
N LEU A 6 6.70 -34.16 -12.12
CA LEU A 6 6.22 -32.79 -12.07
C LEU A 6 4.89 -32.66 -12.81
N SER A 7 4.08 -31.70 -12.38
CA SER A 7 2.85 -31.30 -13.06
C SER A 7 2.55 -29.82 -12.78
N PRO A 8 1.77 -29.14 -13.65
CA PRO A 8 1.32 -27.78 -13.37
C PRO A 8 0.60 -27.63 -12.04
N SER A 9 -0.23 -28.61 -11.67
CA SER A 9 -0.93 -28.62 -10.38
C SER A 9 0.02 -28.77 -9.17
N LEU A 10 1.07 -29.59 -9.27
CA LEU A 10 2.08 -29.74 -8.22
C LEU A 10 2.87 -28.44 -8.03
N ILE A 11 3.28 -27.81 -9.14
CA ILE A 11 4.00 -26.54 -9.10
C ILE A 11 3.07 -25.43 -8.55
N GLY A 12 1.81 -25.37 -8.97
CA GLY A 12 0.82 -24.45 -8.42
C GLY A 12 0.64 -24.62 -6.91
N ARG A 13 0.54 -25.86 -6.41
CA ARG A 13 0.48 -26.14 -4.96
C ARG A 13 1.77 -25.80 -4.21
N PHE A 14 2.93 -25.98 -4.84
CA PHE A 14 4.18 -25.53 -4.27
C PHE A 14 4.17 -24.02 -4.01
N PHE A 15 3.66 -23.22 -4.95
CA PHE A 15 3.55 -21.78 -4.76
C PHE A 15 2.50 -21.38 -3.73
N TYR A 16 1.43 -22.16 -3.57
CA TYR A 16 0.52 -22.00 -2.43
C TYR A 16 1.27 -22.22 -1.10
N HIS A 17 1.91 -23.37 -0.92
CA HIS A 17 2.58 -23.72 0.34
C HIS A 17 3.88 -22.92 0.60
N ASP A 18 4.51 -22.37 -0.45
CA ASP A 18 5.88 -21.84 -0.49
C ASP A 18 6.89 -22.72 0.28
N CYS A 19 6.89 -24.02 -0.02
CA CYS A 19 7.66 -25.01 0.72
C CYS A 19 8.46 -25.92 -0.22
N GLU A 20 9.78 -25.82 -0.19
CA GLU A 20 10.68 -26.62 -1.02
C GLU A 20 10.57 -28.12 -0.68
N ARG A 21 10.46 -28.45 0.61
CA ARG A 21 10.24 -29.84 1.05
C ARG A 21 8.94 -30.42 0.53
N TYR A 22 7.87 -29.63 0.45
CA TYR A 22 6.59 -30.06 -0.14
C TYR A 22 6.79 -30.51 -1.59
N LEU A 23 7.41 -29.66 -2.41
CA LEU A 23 7.68 -29.97 -3.81
C LEU A 23 8.60 -31.18 -3.94
N ARG A 24 9.70 -31.22 -3.18
CA ARG A 24 10.65 -32.34 -3.20
C ARG A 24 9.97 -33.67 -2.89
N TYR A 25 9.16 -33.72 -1.83
CA TYR A 25 8.56 -34.97 -1.36
C TYR A 25 7.51 -35.48 -2.35
N HIS A 26 6.67 -34.58 -2.87
CA HIS A 26 5.65 -34.96 -3.85
C HIS A 26 6.24 -35.29 -5.22
N ALA A 27 7.31 -34.60 -5.64
CA ALA A 27 7.98 -34.89 -6.90
C ALA A 27 8.76 -36.22 -6.88
N THR A 28 9.12 -36.73 -5.69
CA THR A 28 9.76 -38.04 -5.56
C THR A 28 8.73 -39.17 -5.77
N PRO A 29 8.98 -40.13 -6.69
CA PRO A 29 8.08 -41.24 -6.96
C PRO A 29 7.81 -42.06 -5.70
N GLU A 30 6.57 -42.49 -5.50
CA GLU A 30 6.15 -43.24 -4.30
C GLU A 30 7.02 -44.46 -3.97
N PRO A 31 7.44 -45.30 -4.95
CA PRO A 31 8.32 -46.43 -4.66
C PRO A 31 9.72 -46.03 -4.16
N GLU A 32 10.17 -44.82 -4.48
CA GLU A 32 11.50 -44.30 -4.13
C GLU A 32 11.50 -43.54 -2.79
N ARG A 33 10.32 -43.09 -2.30
CA ARG A 33 10.18 -42.30 -1.07
C ARG A 33 10.81 -42.96 0.17
N PRO A 34 10.59 -44.26 0.46
CA PRO A 34 11.19 -44.90 1.64
C PRO A 34 12.73 -44.86 1.62
N GLY A 35 13.35 -45.10 0.45
CA GLY A 35 14.80 -45.05 0.27
C GLY A 35 15.39 -43.64 0.40
N ALA A 36 14.57 -42.61 0.17
CA ALA A 36 14.93 -41.21 0.36
C ALA A 36 14.64 -40.65 1.77
N GLY A 37 14.10 -41.48 2.68
CA GLY A 37 13.70 -41.06 4.03
C GLY A 37 12.42 -40.22 4.06
N ILE A 38 11.60 -40.26 3.01
CA ILE A 38 10.34 -39.54 2.90
C ILE A 38 9.22 -40.40 3.51
N PRO A 39 8.43 -39.89 4.46
CA PRO A 39 7.37 -40.67 5.11
C PRO A 39 6.24 -41.01 4.13
N ALA A 40 5.55 -42.12 4.39
CA ALA A 40 4.33 -42.45 3.66
C ALA A 40 3.22 -41.44 3.99
N THR A 41 2.48 -41.02 2.97
CA THR A 41 1.32 -40.14 3.13
C THR A 41 0.08 -40.96 3.43
N ALA A 42 -0.68 -40.59 4.46
CA ALA A 42 -2.05 -41.07 4.62
C ALA A 42 -2.95 -40.34 3.62
N ILE A 43 -3.86 -41.07 2.97
CA ILE A 43 -4.92 -40.45 2.16
C ILE A 43 -5.88 -39.77 3.15
N ASP A 44 -6.08 -38.47 3.02
CA ASP A 44 -7.09 -37.77 3.79
C ASP A 44 -8.48 -38.16 3.28
N THR A 45 -9.22 -38.90 4.10
CA THR A 45 -10.58 -39.33 3.82
C THR A 45 -11.62 -38.56 4.64
N SER A 46 -11.26 -37.38 5.17
CA SER A 46 -12.16 -36.53 5.93
C SER A 46 -13.42 -36.15 5.13
N PRO A 47 -14.58 -35.97 5.78
CA PRO A 47 -15.79 -35.47 5.13
C PRO A 47 -15.56 -34.19 4.33
N VAL A 48 -14.74 -33.26 4.84
CA VAL A 48 -14.40 -32.00 4.16
C VAL A 48 -13.66 -32.25 2.85
N THR A 49 -12.60 -33.05 2.88
CA THR A 49 -11.80 -33.34 1.68
C THR A 49 -12.61 -34.04 0.60
N ARG A 50 -13.53 -34.94 0.99
CA ARG A 50 -14.46 -35.56 0.04
C ARG A 50 -15.45 -34.55 -0.55
N ALA A 51 -16.05 -33.70 0.29
CA ALA A 51 -17.01 -32.69 -0.16
C ALA A 51 -16.39 -31.66 -1.10
N LEU A 52 -15.14 -31.22 -0.84
CA LEU A 52 -14.38 -30.35 -1.73
C LEU A 52 -14.14 -30.98 -3.11
N LEU A 53 -13.74 -32.27 -3.14
CA LEU A 53 -13.53 -32.99 -4.39
C LEU A 53 -14.85 -33.14 -5.19
N GLU A 54 -15.93 -33.52 -4.52
CA GLU A 54 -17.25 -33.65 -5.13
C GLU A 54 -17.82 -32.31 -5.59
N ALA A 55 -17.55 -31.21 -4.87
CA ALA A 55 -17.93 -29.87 -5.29
C ALA A 55 -17.18 -29.42 -6.56
N GLY A 56 -15.86 -29.68 -6.62
CA GLY A 56 -15.06 -29.45 -7.82
C GLY A 56 -15.62 -30.15 -9.05
N ILE A 57 -15.87 -31.46 -8.93
CA ILE A 57 -16.44 -32.26 -10.02
C ILE A 57 -17.82 -31.75 -10.46
N ARG A 58 -18.70 -31.43 -9.49
CA ARG A 58 -20.04 -30.90 -9.80
C ARG A 58 -19.97 -29.56 -10.52
N TRP A 59 -19.07 -28.67 -10.08
CA TRP A 59 -18.90 -27.37 -10.70
C TRP A 59 -18.37 -27.49 -12.13
N GLU A 60 -17.37 -28.34 -12.37
CA GLU A 60 -16.90 -28.66 -13.72
C GLU A 60 -18.03 -29.18 -14.60
N GLU A 61 -18.83 -30.13 -14.10
CA GLU A 61 -19.96 -30.66 -14.86
C GLU A 61 -21.03 -29.60 -15.14
N GLU A 62 -21.30 -28.68 -14.22
CA GLU A 62 -22.26 -27.59 -14.40
C GLU A 62 -21.78 -26.59 -15.47
N VAL A 63 -20.54 -26.13 -15.40
CA VAL A 63 -19.94 -25.24 -16.41
C VAL A 63 -20.03 -25.88 -17.80
N VAL A 64 -19.61 -27.14 -17.90
CA VAL A 64 -19.55 -27.86 -19.18
C VAL A 64 -20.95 -28.16 -19.74
N ARG A 65 -21.88 -28.62 -18.90
CA ARG A 65 -23.21 -29.08 -19.37
C ARG A 65 -24.25 -27.99 -19.48
N THR A 66 -24.11 -26.91 -18.70
CA THR A 66 -25.10 -25.85 -18.62
C THR A 66 -24.57 -24.59 -19.30
N LYS A 67 -23.41 -24.10 -18.87
CA LYS A 67 -22.88 -22.80 -19.33
C LYS A 67 -22.28 -22.87 -20.75
N LEU A 68 -21.68 -24.00 -21.12
CA LEU A 68 -21.10 -24.21 -22.47
C LEU A 68 -21.96 -25.09 -23.40
N THR A 69 -23.27 -25.19 -23.12
CA THR A 69 -24.19 -26.05 -23.90
C THR A 69 -24.10 -25.76 -25.40
N GLY A 70 -23.74 -26.78 -26.20
CA GLY A 70 -23.63 -26.66 -27.66
C GLY A 70 -22.40 -25.90 -28.15
N ARG A 71 -21.51 -25.46 -27.26
CA ARG A 71 -20.26 -24.76 -27.55
C ARG A 71 -19.01 -25.47 -27.02
N VAL A 72 -19.15 -26.69 -26.48
CA VAL A 72 -18.04 -27.50 -25.97
C VAL A 72 -17.98 -28.87 -26.63
N ARG A 73 -16.76 -29.27 -27.03
CA ARG A 73 -16.47 -30.62 -27.52
C ARG A 73 -16.03 -31.49 -26.36
N LEU A 74 -16.68 -32.65 -26.22
CA LEU A 74 -16.49 -33.58 -25.11
C LEU A 74 -15.81 -34.88 -25.55
N PRO A 75 -14.94 -35.47 -24.72
CA PRO A 75 -14.40 -36.80 -25.01
C PRO A 75 -15.50 -37.87 -24.92
N ASP A 76 -15.47 -38.81 -25.87
CA ASP A 76 -16.36 -39.99 -25.87
C ASP A 76 -16.11 -40.88 -24.65
N GLY A 77 -17.15 -41.58 -24.17
CA GLY A 77 -17.03 -42.55 -23.08
C GLY A 77 -18.27 -42.70 -22.21
N THR A 78 -18.21 -43.63 -21.25
CA THR A 78 -19.20 -43.87 -20.20
C THR A 78 -18.59 -43.55 -18.82
N GLY A 79 -19.34 -42.92 -17.91
CA GLY A 79 -18.85 -42.46 -16.59
C GLY A 79 -18.86 -40.93 -16.40
N PRO A 80 -18.38 -40.38 -15.26
CA PRO A 80 -18.30 -38.93 -15.02
C PRO A 80 -17.48 -38.22 -16.09
N ILE A 81 -17.85 -36.99 -16.49
CA ILE A 81 -17.13 -36.27 -17.56
C ILE A 81 -15.70 -35.93 -17.10
N SER A 82 -15.51 -35.57 -15.83
CA SER A 82 -14.20 -35.26 -15.23
C SER A 82 -13.18 -36.41 -15.28
N GLY A 83 -13.63 -37.64 -15.54
CA GLY A 83 -12.75 -38.80 -15.74
C GLY A 83 -12.34 -39.05 -17.19
N ARG A 84 -12.87 -38.29 -18.16
CA ARG A 84 -12.65 -38.49 -19.60
C ARG A 84 -11.66 -37.46 -20.12
N SER A 85 -10.88 -37.83 -21.13
CA SER A 85 -9.92 -36.92 -21.78
C SER A 85 -9.69 -37.34 -23.22
N PHE A 86 -9.47 -36.39 -24.12
CA PHE A 86 -8.99 -36.69 -25.46
C PHE A 86 -7.55 -37.23 -25.41
N SER A 87 -7.20 -38.15 -26.30
CA SER A 87 -5.80 -38.51 -26.55
C SER A 87 -5.03 -37.30 -27.12
N ILE A 88 -3.70 -37.38 -27.13
CA ILE A 88 -2.85 -36.32 -27.72
C ILE A 88 -3.22 -36.11 -29.20
N GLU A 89 -3.41 -37.18 -29.96
CA GLU A 89 -3.74 -37.08 -31.38
C GLU A 89 -5.10 -36.41 -31.62
N GLU A 90 -6.15 -36.86 -30.91
CA GLU A 90 -7.48 -36.26 -30.99
C GLU A 90 -7.46 -34.78 -30.60
N SER A 91 -6.73 -34.45 -29.53
CA SER A 91 -6.59 -33.09 -29.02
C SER A 91 -6.10 -32.13 -30.11
N PHE A 92 -4.96 -32.43 -30.74
CA PHE A 92 -4.36 -31.56 -31.74
C PHE A 92 -5.07 -31.59 -33.09
N ASN A 93 -5.83 -32.64 -33.40
CA ASN A 93 -6.71 -32.67 -34.57
C ASN A 93 -7.96 -31.80 -34.41
N LEU A 94 -8.43 -31.59 -33.16
CA LEU A 94 -9.62 -30.79 -32.87
C LEU A 94 -9.33 -29.29 -32.75
N LEU A 95 -8.14 -28.90 -32.29
CA LEU A 95 -7.78 -27.48 -32.09
C LEU A 95 -7.97 -26.60 -33.34
N PRO A 96 -7.55 -27.00 -34.56
CA PRO A 96 -7.75 -26.19 -35.76
C PRO A 96 -9.22 -26.05 -36.19
N LEU A 97 -10.12 -26.86 -35.63
CA LEU A 97 -11.53 -26.92 -36.00
C LEU A 97 -12.42 -26.05 -35.12
N LEU A 98 -11.87 -25.38 -34.10
CA LEU A 98 -12.64 -24.53 -33.19
C LEU A 98 -13.12 -23.26 -33.88
N SER A 99 -14.42 -22.97 -33.74
CA SER A 99 -14.98 -21.66 -34.10
C SER A 99 -14.92 -20.70 -32.91
N PRO A 100 -14.95 -19.36 -33.12
CA PRO A 100 -14.99 -18.40 -32.02
C PRO A 100 -16.07 -18.72 -30.98
N GLY A 101 -15.67 -18.76 -29.70
CA GLY A 101 -16.51 -19.12 -28.58
C GLY A 101 -16.70 -20.62 -28.34
N GLU A 102 -16.22 -21.51 -29.24
CA GLU A 102 -16.15 -22.95 -28.98
C GLU A 102 -14.97 -23.32 -28.08
N ALA A 103 -15.15 -24.36 -27.26
CA ALA A 103 -14.12 -24.90 -26.39
C ALA A 103 -13.95 -26.43 -26.51
N ILE A 104 -12.78 -26.93 -26.14
CA ILE A 104 -12.49 -28.38 -25.99
C ILE A 104 -12.26 -28.67 -24.51
N TYR A 105 -13.01 -29.62 -23.96
CA TYR A 105 -12.84 -30.05 -22.57
C TYR A 105 -11.80 -31.17 -22.43
N GLN A 106 -10.94 -31.08 -21.40
CA GLN A 106 -9.93 -32.09 -21.05
C GLN A 106 -9.01 -32.49 -22.22
N THR A 107 -8.43 -31.47 -22.87
CA THR A 107 -7.42 -31.63 -23.92
C THR A 107 -6.12 -32.19 -23.33
N THR A 108 -5.52 -33.23 -23.93
CA THR A 108 -4.22 -33.76 -23.45
C THR A 108 -3.06 -33.13 -24.21
N ILE A 109 -2.26 -32.32 -23.52
CA ILE A 109 -1.09 -31.63 -24.06
C ILE A 109 0.20 -32.35 -23.61
N PRO A 110 1.06 -32.81 -24.54
CA PRO A 110 2.34 -33.40 -24.17
C PRO A 110 3.35 -32.33 -23.75
N VAL A 111 4.12 -32.61 -22.69
CA VAL A 111 5.30 -31.79 -22.36
C VAL A 111 6.51 -32.36 -23.10
N SER A 112 7.06 -31.57 -24.02
CA SER A 112 8.13 -32.04 -24.89
C SER A 112 9.50 -32.05 -24.20
N VAL A 113 10.43 -32.84 -24.74
CA VAL A 113 11.85 -32.80 -24.33
C VAL A 113 12.47 -31.43 -24.62
N HIS A 114 12.01 -30.74 -25.67
CA HIS A 114 12.50 -29.41 -26.03
C HIS A 114 12.07 -28.35 -25.01
N PHE A 115 10.85 -28.47 -24.46
CA PHE A 115 10.37 -27.60 -23.38
C PHE A 115 11.28 -27.70 -22.16
N LEU A 116 11.57 -28.94 -21.72
CA LEU A 116 12.44 -29.19 -20.56
C LEU A 116 13.85 -28.63 -20.80
N LYS A 117 14.45 -28.92 -21.96
CA LYS A 117 15.78 -28.42 -22.32
C LYS A 117 15.81 -26.89 -22.44
N GLY A 118 14.73 -26.26 -22.94
CA GLY A 118 14.59 -24.82 -23.05
C GLY A 118 14.71 -24.09 -21.71
N TYR A 119 14.35 -24.77 -20.61
CA TYR A 119 14.51 -24.29 -19.24
C TYR A 119 15.69 -24.94 -18.48
N GLY A 120 16.58 -25.68 -19.15
CA GLY A 120 17.74 -26.30 -18.52
C GLY A 120 17.44 -27.56 -17.69
N LEU A 121 16.25 -28.14 -17.84
CA LEU A 121 15.84 -29.35 -17.12
C LEU A 121 16.27 -30.61 -17.88
N ASP A 122 16.98 -31.52 -17.20
CA ASP A 122 17.36 -32.83 -17.77
C ASP A 122 16.15 -33.77 -17.88
N PRO A 123 15.71 -34.19 -19.09
CA PRO A 123 14.59 -35.12 -19.29
C PRO A 123 14.82 -36.52 -18.69
N GLY A 124 16.07 -36.90 -18.43
CA GLY A 124 16.42 -38.16 -17.76
C GLY A 124 16.08 -38.15 -16.27
N VAL A 125 16.05 -36.96 -15.66
CA VAL A 125 15.81 -36.69 -14.24
C VAL A 125 14.42 -36.11 -14.01
N HIS A 126 13.96 -35.18 -14.85
CA HIS A 126 12.71 -34.46 -14.71
C HIS A 126 11.67 -35.00 -15.69
N ARG A 127 10.52 -35.41 -15.17
CA ARG A 127 9.38 -35.90 -15.96
C ARG A 127 8.19 -35.03 -15.68
N PHE A 128 7.55 -34.54 -16.73
CA PHE A 128 6.23 -33.93 -16.63
C PHE A 128 5.18 -34.92 -17.10
N SER A 129 4.13 -35.08 -16.31
CA SER A 129 2.93 -35.79 -16.77
C SER A 129 2.27 -35.00 -17.91
N PRO A 130 1.60 -35.66 -18.88
CA PRO A 130 0.75 -34.97 -19.84
C PRO A 130 -0.21 -34.02 -19.13
N CYS A 131 -0.28 -32.80 -19.62
CA CYS A 131 -1.06 -31.73 -19.01
C CYS A 131 -2.49 -31.75 -19.56
N ARG A 132 -3.45 -31.42 -18.70
CA ARG A 132 -4.87 -31.40 -19.04
C ARG A 132 -5.49 -30.10 -18.51
N PRO A 133 -5.46 -29.00 -19.28
CA PRO A 133 -6.31 -27.87 -18.97
C PRO A 133 -7.77 -28.30 -19.04
N ASP A 134 -8.61 -27.72 -18.19
CA ASP A 134 -10.04 -28.04 -18.20
C ASP A 134 -10.66 -27.63 -19.54
N LEU A 135 -10.33 -26.44 -20.06
CA LEU A 135 -10.83 -25.93 -21.33
C LEU A 135 -9.74 -25.24 -22.16
N ILE A 136 -9.79 -25.43 -23.48
CA ILE A 136 -9.13 -24.57 -24.48
C ILE A 136 -10.23 -23.96 -25.35
N ARG A 137 -10.39 -22.64 -25.31
CA ARG A 137 -11.45 -21.88 -26.00
C ARG A 137 -10.84 -21.02 -27.11
N ALA A 138 -11.49 -20.95 -28.28
CA ALA A 138 -11.13 -19.96 -29.29
C ALA A 138 -11.80 -18.62 -28.96
N ASP A 139 -11.04 -17.53 -28.91
CA ASP A 139 -11.57 -16.17 -28.71
C ASP A 139 -12.20 -15.60 -30.01
N GLU A 140 -12.66 -14.35 -29.96
CA GLU A 140 -13.28 -13.68 -31.12
C GLU A 140 -12.31 -13.51 -32.30
N GLU A 141 -11.01 -13.37 -32.02
CA GLU A 141 -9.94 -13.29 -33.01
C GLU A 141 -9.40 -14.67 -33.46
N GLY A 142 -9.94 -15.76 -32.94
CA GLY A 142 -9.52 -17.14 -33.25
C GLY A 142 -8.26 -17.60 -32.52
N ARG A 143 -7.82 -16.88 -31.48
CA ARG A 143 -6.69 -17.28 -30.63
C ARG A 143 -7.16 -18.27 -29.57
N LEU A 144 -6.29 -19.23 -29.26
CA LEU A 144 -6.53 -20.25 -28.25
C LEU A 144 -6.26 -19.69 -26.85
N ALA A 145 -7.30 -19.61 -26.03
CA ALA A 145 -7.26 -19.21 -24.63
C ALA A 145 -7.40 -20.42 -23.71
N ILE A 146 -6.53 -20.51 -22.70
CA ILE A 146 -6.64 -21.49 -21.62
C ILE A 146 -7.64 -21.02 -20.58
N ILE A 147 -8.60 -21.88 -20.23
CA ILE A 147 -9.52 -21.67 -19.12
C ILE A 147 -9.47 -22.87 -18.18
N ASP A 148 -9.23 -22.62 -16.90
CA ASP A 148 -9.23 -23.65 -15.86
C ASP A 148 -10.47 -23.47 -14.98
N ILE A 149 -11.13 -24.55 -14.55
CA ILE A 149 -12.35 -24.50 -13.76
C ILE A 149 -11.98 -24.74 -12.29
N LYS A 150 -12.50 -23.90 -11.38
CA LYS A 150 -12.19 -24.00 -9.95
C LYS A 150 -13.42 -23.75 -9.11
N ALA A 151 -13.75 -24.71 -8.25
CA ALA A 151 -14.79 -24.57 -7.22
C ALA A 151 -14.29 -23.73 -6.04
N SER A 152 -13.88 -22.50 -6.35
CA SER A 152 -13.45 -21.46 -5.41
C SER A 152 -14.11 -20.15 -5.79
N GLU A 153 -14.48 -19.34 -4.81
CA GLU A 153 -15.10 -18.02 -5.05
C GLU A 153 -14.08 -16.94 -5.45
N GLU A 154 -12.79 -17.14 -5.15
CA GLU A 154 -11.74 -16.15 -5.36
C GLU A 154 -10.58 -16.74 -6.17
N LEU A 155 -9.96 -15.91 -7.01
CA LEU A 155 -8.78 -16.26 -7.79
C LEU A 155 -7.53 -16.41 -6.91
N SER A 156 -6.94 -17.61 -6.87
CA SER A 156 -5.72 -17.88 -6.09
C SER A 156 -4.44 -17.87 -6.92
N VAL A 157 -3.29 -17.61 -6.28
CA VAL A 157 -1.96 -17.73 -6.89
C VAL A 157 -1.75 -19.10 -7.55
N SER A 158 -2.21 -20.17 -6.90
CA SER A 158 -2.05 -21.53 -7.43
C SER A 158 -2.82 -21.74 -8.75
N HIS A 159 -4.01 -21.14 -8.87
CA HIS A 159 -4.82 -21.18 -10.10
C HIS A 159 -4.11 -20.43 -11.23
N ARG A 160 -3.61 -19.22 -10.95
CA ARG A 160 -2.87 -18.40 -11.91
C ARG A 160 -1.63 -19.11 -12.45
N ILE A 161 -0.84 -19.72 -11.56
CA ILE A 161 0.38 -20.44 -11.97
C ILE A 161 0.05 -21.67 -12.81
N GLN A 162 -0.97 -22.44 -12.41
CA GLN A 162 -1.38 -23.64 -13.14
C GLN A 162 -1.82 -23.29 -14.57
N ALA A 163 -2.71 -22.31 -14.73
CA ALA A 163 -3.19 -21.87 -16.04
C ALA A 163 -2.06 -21.24 -16.88
N ALA A 164 -1.18 -20.43 -16.29
CA ALA A 164 -0.03 -19.87 -17.00
C ALA A 164 0.95 -20.96 -17.48
N LEU A 165 1.19 -22.02 -16.70
CA LEU A 165 1.98 -23.17 -17.13
C LEU A 165 1.31 -23.91 -18.30
N TYR A 166 -0.01 -24.05 -18.30
CA TYR A 166 -0.73 -24.63 -19.43
C TYR A 166 -0.55 -23.81 -20.71
N VAL A 167 -0.61 -22.47 -20.63
CA VAL A 167 -0.36 -21.59 -21.77
C VAL A 167 1.05 -21.80 -22.33
N LEU A 168 2.09 -21.79 -21.48
CA LEU A 168 3.48 -22.00 -21.91
C LEU A 168 3.72 -23.37 -22.54
N ILE A 169 3.05 -24.41 -22.01
CA ILE A 169 3.19 -25.78 -22.52
C ILE A 169 2.43 -25.94 -23.84
N LEU A 170 1.22 -25.37 -23.98
CA LEU A 170 0.44 -25.40 -25.21
C LEU A 170 1.18 -24.70 -26.34
N ASP A 171 1.64 -23.47 -26.08
CA ASP A 171 2.37 -22.63 -27.03
C ASP A 171 3.59 -23.36 -27.59
N HIS A 172 4.40 -23.94 -26.70
CA HIS A 172 5.57 -24.72 -27.11
C HIS A 172 5.20 -26.02 -27.85
N ALA A 173 4.09 -26.66 -27.50
CA ALA A 173 3.65 -27.88 -28.16
C ALA A 173 3.17 -27.61 -29.60
N LEU A 174 2.46 -26.50 -29.83
CA LEU A 174 2.03 -26.06 -31.15
C LEU A 174 3.23 -25.70 -32.03
N ASP A 175 4.18 -24.93 -31.50
CA ASP A 175 5.43 -24.58 -32.18
C ASP A 175 6.20 -25.85 -32.61
N LEU A 176 6.31 -26.83 -31.71
CA LEU A 176 7.03 -28.09 -31.99
C LEU A 176 6.33 -28.95 -33.05
N LEU A 177 4.99 -28.95 -33.07
CA LEU A 177 4.19 -29.69 -34.05
C LEU A 177 4.03 -28.94 -35.39
N GLY A 178 4.51 -27.70 -35.47
CA GLY A 178 4.40 -26.87 -36.68
C GLY A 178 2.98 -26.44 -36.98
N LEU A 179 2.14 -26.28 -35.95
CA LEU A 179 0.75 -25.84 -36.07
C LEU A 179 0.67 -24.33 -35.86
N ASP A 180 0.35 -23.58 -36.92
CA ASP A 180 0.20 -22.12 -36.88
C ASP A 180 -1.18 -21.72 -36.31
N LEU A 181 -1.37 -22.00 -35.02
CA LEU A 181 -2.55 -21.62 -34.25
C LEU A 181 -2.13 -20.58 -33.20
N PRO A 182 -2.66 -19.35 -33.25
CA PRO A 182 -2.25 -18.31 -32.31
C PRO A 182 -2.77 -18.66 -30.91
N VAL A 183 -1.90 -18.62 -29.90
CA VAL A 183 -2.27 -18.76 -28.48
C VAL A 183 -2.35 -17.38 -27.87
N ASP A 184 -3.34 -17.12 -27.01
CA ASP A 184 -3.33 -15.91 -26.20
C ASP A 184 -2.23 -16.04 -25.12
N ARG A 185 -1.11 -15.35 -25.35
CA ARG A 185 0.05 -15.31 -24.44
C ARG A 185 -0.08 -14.23 -23.37
N ASN A 186 -1.12 -13.39 -23.43
CA ASN A 186 -1.31 -12.24 -22.57
C ASN A 186 -2.34 -12.50 -21.48
N GLN A 187 -3.35 -13.34 -21.74
CA GLN A 187 -4.40 -13.64 -20.78
C GLN A 187 -4.71 -15.14 -20.66
N ALA A 188 -5.16 -15.55 -19.49
CA ALA A 188 -5.83 -16.83 -19.25
C ALA A 188 -7.08 -16.59 -18.39
N GLY A 189 -8.02 -17.53 -18.38
CA GLY A 189 -9.26 -17.43 -17.60
C GLY A 189 -9.33 -18.47 -16.48
N ILE A 190 -9.96 -18.12 -15.37
CA ILE A 190 -10.40 -19.08 -14.36
C ILE A 190 -11.91 -19.01 -14.22
N TRP A 191 -12.59 -20.14 -14.36
CA TRP A 191 -14.02 -20.23 -14.11
C TRP A 191 -14.30 -20.50 -12.63
N LEU A 192 -14.48 -19.42 -11.88
CA LEU A 192 -14.75 -19.44 -10.43
C LEU A 192 -16.17 -19.92 -10.13
N TYR A 193 -16.37 -20.43 -8.91
CA TYR A 193 -17.65 -20.99 -8.48
C TYR A 193 -18.77 -19.95 -8.53
N GLY A 194 -19.89 -20.28 -9.18
CA GLY A 194 -21.06 -19.40 -9.29
C GLY A 194 -21.03 -18.45 -10.50
N GLU A 195 -19.86 -18.11 -11.04
CA GLU A 195 -19.72 -17.13 -12.12
C GLU A 195 -20.22 -17.64 -13.48
N ASP A 196 -20.86 -16.77 -14.27
CA ASP A 196 -21.45 -17.10 -15.57
C ASP A 196 -20.45 -17.14 -16.73
N GLU A 197 -19.29 -16.51 -16.57
CA GLU A 197 -18.18 -16.49 -17.52
C GLU A 197 -16.86 -16.63 -16.74
N PRO A 198 -15.74 -17.04 -17.38
CA PRO A 198 -14.46 -17.13 -16.70
C PRO A 198 -13.87 -15.73 -16.42
N GLU A 199 -13.29 -15.56 -15.24
CA GLU A 199 -12.56 -14.35 -14.85
C GLU A 199 -11.19 -14.32 -15.56
N PRO A 200 -10.91 -13.34 -16.44
CA PRO A 200 -9.62 -13.23 -17.12
C PRO A 200 -8.56 -12.62 -16.21
N PHE A 201 -7.30 -13.04 -16.38
CA PHE A 201 -6.17 -12.42 -15.69
C PHE A 201 -4.93 -12.32 -16.59
N ASP A 202 -4.12 -11.27 -16.33
CA ASP A 202 -2.88 -10.97 -17.05
C ASP A 202 -1.77 -11.99 -16.75
N LEU A 203 -1.14 -12.51 -17.81
CA LEU A 203 -0.10 -13.53 -17.73
C LEU A 203 1.32 -12.96 -17.63
N HIS A 204 1.53 -11.66 -17.88
CA HIS A 204 2.87 -11.10 -18.05
C HIS A 204 3.77 -11.34 -16.82
N LEU A 205 3.26 -11.06 -15.61
CA LEU A 205 4.00 -11.30 -14.37
C LEU A 205 4.10 -12.79 -14.05
N ASN A 206 3.01 -13.54 -14.23
CA ASN A 206 2.95 -14.98 -13.93
C ASN A 206 3.98 -15.77 -14.75
N ARG A 207 4.10 -15.49 -16.05
CA ARG A 207 5.06 -16.13 -16.95
C ARG A 207 6.48 -15.92 -16.46
N ARG A 208 6.86 -14.69 -16.13
CA ARG A 208 8.22 -14.38 -15.63
C ARG A 208 8.54 -15.14 -14.35
N VAL A 209 7.60 -15.22 -13.39
CA VAL A 209 7.80 -16.00 -12.15
C VAL A 209 8.06 -17.47 -12.46
N ILE A 210 7.26 -18.05 -13.36
CA ILE A 210 7.33 -19.46 -13.71
C ILE A 210 8.64 -19.79 -14.42
N GLU A 211 9.03 -18.98 -15.41
CA GLU A 211 10.25 -19.20 -16.17
C GLU A 211 11.49 -19.11 -15.27
N GLU A 212 11.56 -18.12 -14.38
CA GLU A 212 12.65 -18.00 -13.40
C GLU A 212 12.68 -19.20 -12.44
N PHE A 213 11.51 -19.62 -11.96
CA PHE A 213 11.38 -20.80 -11.11
C PHE A 213 11.87 -22.07 -11.79
N LEU A 214 11.46 -22.32 -13.04
CA LEU A 214 11.86 -23.51 -13.80
C LEU A 214 13.37 -23.53 -14.09
N ARG A 215 13.96 -22.37 -14.44
CA ARG A 215 15.39 -22.26 -14.79
C ARG A 215 16.31 -22.38 -13.58
N HIS A 216 15.96 -21.75 -12.46
CA HIS A 216 16.91 -21.49 -11.39
C HIS A 216 16.54 -22.16 -10.06
N ARG A 217 15.27 -22.13 -9.66
CA ARG A 217 14.85 -22.57 -8.33
C ARG A 217 14.50 -24.06 -8.29
N LEU A 218 13.77 -24.57 -9.29
CA LEU A 218 13.35 -25.97 -9.38
C LEU A 218 14.54 -26.96 -9.38
N PRO A 219 15.61 -26.78 -10.18
CA PRO A 219 16.76 -27.68 -10.16
C PRO A 219 17.44 -27.74 -8.79
N GLY A 220 17.55 -26.59 -8.10
CA GLY A 220 18.13 -26.50 -6.77
C GLY A 220 17.34 -27.27 -5.70
N ILE A 221 16.01 -27.18 -5.73
CA ILE A 221 15.12 -27.92 -4.80
C ILE A 221 15.23 -29.44 -5.03
N LEU A 222 15.42 -29.85 -6.28
CA LEU A 222 15.54 -31.26 -6.64
C LEU A 222 16.99 -31.79 -6.54
N ALA A 223 17.96 -30.91 -6.27
CA ALA A 223 19.33 -31.28 -6.00
C ALA A 223 19.50 -31.77 -4.55
N GLY A 224 20.44 -32.70 -4.33
CA GLY A 224 20.80 -33.17 -2.99
C GLY A 224 19.80 -34.13 -2.31
N PRO A 225 20.07 -34.49 -1.04
CA PRO A 225 19.24 -35.40 -0.25
C PRO A 225 17.91 -34.77 0.22
N ALA A 226 16.82 -35.54 0.24
CA ALA A 226 15.50 -35.03 0.58
C ALA A 226 15.39 -34.46 2.02
N ARG A 227 16.16 -35.03 2.97
CA ARG A 227 16.19 -34.59 4.37
C ARG A 227 16.77 -33.18 4.57
N ASP A 228 17.67 -32.77 3.69
CA ASP A 228 18.39 -31.49 3.79
C ASP A 228 17.59 -30.33 3.18
N VAL A 229 16.47 -30.64 2.51
CA VAL A 229 15.63 -29.63 1.86
C VAL A 229 14.95 -28.74 2.91
N PRO A 230 15.07 -27.40 2.75
CA PRO A 230 14.39 -26.39 3.55
C PRO A 230 12.90 -26.63 3.80
N TRP A 231 12.47 -26.30 5.01
CA TRP A 231 11.07 -26.33 5.42
C TRP A 231 10.82 -25.39 6.59
N HIS A 232 9.55 -24.99 6.71
CA HIS A 232 9.02 -24.22 7.82
C HIS A 232 7.55 -24.57 8.01
N LEU A 233 7.06 -24.54 9.26
CA LEU A 233 5.65 -24.79 9.54
C LEU A 233 4.89 -23.47 9.57
N THR A 234 3.88 -23.35 8.73
CA THR A 234 2.99 -22.19 8.66
C THR A 234 1.54 -22.65 8.64
N SER A 235 0.59 -21.71 8.68
CA SER A 235 -0.84 -22.00 8.50
C SER A 235 -1.15 -22.68 7.17
N ARG A 236 -0.35 -22.43 6.13
CA ARG A 236 -0.50 -23.08 4.82
C ARG A 236 -0.17 -24.58 4.86
N CYS A 237 0.44 -25.08 5.93
CA CYS A 237 0.73 -26.51 6.06
C CYS A 237 -0.49 -27.34 6.52
N GLU A 238 -1.61 -26.72 6.89
CA GLU A 238 -2.77 -27.42 7.46
C GLU A 238 -3.33 -28.52 6.54
N SER A 239 -3.34 -28.28 5.22
CA SER A 239 -3.76 -29.24 4.19
C SER A 239 -2.62 -30.10 3.63
N CYS A 240 -1.41 -29.99 4.19
CA CYS A 240 -0.25 -30.75 3.71
C CYS A 240 -0.23 -32.17 4.32
N ALA A 241 -0.14 -33.19 3.47
CA ALA A 241 -0.05 -34.59 3.88
C ALA A 241 1.19 -34.92 4.75
N PHE A 242 2.20 -34.05 4.75
CA PHE A 242 3.44 -34.21 5.52
C PHE A 242 3.48 -33.37 6.80
N TYR A 243 2.42 -32.64 7.14
CA TYR A 243 2.39 -31.73 8.30
C TYR A 243 2.71 -32.45 9.62
N ALA A 244 2.08 -33.60 9.88
CA ALA A 244 2.29 -34.35 11.12
C ALA A 244 3.76 -34.76 11.31
N HIS A 245 4.42 -35.17 10.21
CA HIS A 245 5.84 -35.50 10.20
C HIS A 245 6.71 -34.27 10.51
N CYS A 246 6.54 -33.17 9.77
CA CYS A 246 7.31 -31.94 9.98
C CYS A 246 7.09 -31.35 11.39
N ARG A 247 5.88 -31.45 11.95
CA ARG A 247 5.58 -31.01 13.32
C ARG A 247 6.29 -31.87 14.37
N ALA A 248 6.29 -33.20 14.20
CA ALA A 248 7.02 -34.09 15.08
C ALA A 248 8.54 -33.82 15.03
N GLU A 249 9.08 -33.62 13.83
CA GLU A 249 10.48 -33.25 13.62
C GLU A 249 10.81 -31.89 14.27
N ALA A 250 9.95 -30.89 14.15
CA ALA A 250 10.15 -29.57 14.76
C ALA A 250 10.24 -29.64 16.28
N LYS A 251 9.38 -30.45 16.92
CA LYS A 251 9.41 -30.67 18.38
C LYS A 251 10.67 -31.41 18.79
N ALA A 252 10.99 -32.52 18.12
CA ALA A 252 12.11 -33.38 18.47
C ALA A 252 13.47 -32.68 18.32
N SER A 253 13.60 -31.78 17.34
CA SER A 253 14.82 -31.01 17.08
C SER A 253 14.88 -29.66 17.80
N SER A 254 13.88 -29.31 18.62
CA SER A 254 13.72 -27.96 19.17
C SER A 254 13.88 -26.86 18.10
N SER A 255 13.28 -27.07 16.92
CA SER A 255 13.43 -26.17 15.77
C SER A 255 12.84 -24.78 16.04
N VAL A 256 13.45 -23.74 15.46
CA VAL A 256 12.87 -22.38 15.43
C VAL A 256 11.50 -22.32 14.74
N SER A 257 11.11 -23.34 13.96
CA SER A 257 9.76 -23.49 13.43
C SER A 257 8.67 -23.62 14.51
N GLN A 258 9.03 -23.75 15.79
CA GLN A 258 8.10 -23.68 16.92
C GLN A 258 7.71 -22.25 17.31
N ILE A 259 8.41 -21.22 16.83
CA ILE A 259 8.13 -19.82 17.20
C ILE A 259 6.82 -19.38 16.54
N PRO A 260 5.78 -18.99 17.31
CA PRO A 260 4.52 -18.56 16.75
C PRO A 260 4.64 -17.29 15.92
N GLY A 261 4.21 -17.36 14.66
CA GLY A 261 4.23 -16.23 13.73
C GLY A 261 5.61 -15.93 13.11
N LEU A 262 6.59 -16.83 13.25
CA LEU A 262 7.80 -16.77 12.41
C LEU A 262 7.38 -16.93 10.93
N SER A 263 7.91 -16.11 10.05
CA SER A 263 7.63 -16.20 8.62
C SER A 263 8.58 -17.18 7.91
N SER A 264 8.19 -17.63 6.71
CA SER A 264 9.05 -18.46 5.86
C SER A 264 10.36 -17.75 5.48
N ALA A 265 10.31 -16.45 5.22
CA ALA A 265 11.50 -15.66 4.89
C ALA A 265 12.38 -15.41 6.12
N GLY A 266 11.81 -15.10 7.29
CA GLY A 266 12.56 -15.02 8.56
C GLY A 266 13.24 -16.34 8.91
N ARG A 267 12.54 -17.48 8.72
CA ARG A 267 13.14 -18.82 8.89
C ARG A 267 14.31 -19.07 7.92
N ARG A 268 14.16 -18.67 6.65
CA ARG A 268 15.20 -18.79 5.62
C ARG A 268 16.41 -17.92 5.98
N TYR A 269 16.18 -16.68 6.38
CA TYR A 269 17.21 -15.73 6.80
C TYR A 269 18.05 -16.28 7.98
N LEU A 270 17.39 -16.76 9.03
CA LEU A 270 18.05 -17.38 10.18
C LEU A 270 18.88 -18.61 9.79
N ARG A 271 18.38 -19.45 8.88
CA ARG A 271 19.12 -20.62 8.39
C ARG A 271 20.37 -20.22 7.61
N GLU A 272 20.23 -19.26 6.71
CA GLU A 272 21.29 -18.83 5.80
C GLU A 272 22.37 -18.02 6.51
N ALA A 273 21.99 -17.29 7.57
CA ALA A 273 22.86 -16.45 8.38
C ALA A 273 23.82 -15.60 7.51
N PRO A 274 23.30 -14.75 6.61
CA PRO A 274 24.05 -14.15 5.49
C PRO A 274 25.09 -13.10 5.91
N TRP A 275 25.33 -12.90 7.21
CA TRP A 275 26.34 -11.98 7.73
C TRP A 275 27.70 -12.68 7.89
N ASN A 276 28.77 -11.89 7.91
CA ASN A 276 30.13 -12.42 8.02
C ASN A 276 30.34 -13.18 9.34
N GLY A 277 30.83 -14.43 9.25
CA GLY A 277 30.98 -15.32 10.41
C GLY A 277 29.65 -15.92 10.93
N GLY A 278 28.54 -15.71 10.22
CA GLY A 278 27.23 -16.25 10.59
C GLY A 278 27.18 -17.78 10.59
N LEU A 279 26.54 -18.35 11.61
CA LEU A 279 26.27 -19.79 11.71
C LEU A 279 24.78 -20.05 11.49
N PRO A 280 24.40 -21.12 10.76
CA PRO A 280 23.00 -21.46 10.53
C PRO A 280 22.18 -21.62 11.82
N VAL A 281 21.14 -20.80 11.98
CA VAL A 281 20.22 -20.87 13.11
C VAL A 281 19.04 -21.78 12.76
N ASN A 282 19.00 -22.98 13.36
CA ASN A 282 17.97 -23.98 13.07
C ASN A 282 17.13 -24.36 14.30
N THR A 283 17.71 -24.24 15.49
CA THR A 283 17.10 -24.59 16.77
C THR A 283 16.89 -23.36 17.67
N LEU A 284 16.02 -23.49 18.67
CA LEU A 284 15.83 -22.47 19.70
C LEU A 284 17.13 -22.18 20.48
N SER A 285 18.02 -23.16 20.60
CA SER A 285 19.34 -22.98 21.23
C SER A 285 20.26 -22.11 20.37
N ASP A 286 20.30 -22.36 19.05
CA ASP A 286 21.09 -21.53 18.12
C ASP A 286 20.62 -20.08 18.17
N LEU A 287 19.30 -19.87 18.17
CA LEU A 287 18.70 -18.55 18.24
C LEU A 287 19.00 -17.87 19.60
N THR A 288 19.03 -18.63 20.69
CA THR A 288 19.47 -18.10 22.00
C THR A 288 20.92 -17.63 21.94
N GLY A 289 21.78 -18.35 21.22
CA GLY A 289 23.17 -17.95 20.98
C GLY A 289 23.25 -16.61 20.24
N LEU A 290 22.53 -16.47 19.13
CA LEU A 290 22.44 -15.22 18.36
C LEU A 290 21.93 -14.06 19.21
N LEU A 291 20.85 -14.26 19.97
CA LEU A 291 20.22 -13.21 20.78
C LEU A 291 21.02 -12.77 22.02
N ARG A 292 22.10 -13.50 22.36
CA ARG A 292 23.06 -13.12 23.41
C ARG A 292 24.25 -12.32 22.87
N ASP A 293 24.50 -12.39 21.57
CA ASP A 293 25.51 -11.57 20.91
C ASP A 293 25.07 -10.10 20.95
N PRO A 294 25.93 -9.17 21.42
CA PRO A 294 25.65 -7.74 21.36
C PRO A 294 25.27 -7.23 19.95
N GLU A 295 25.79 -7.87 18.89
CA GLU A 295 25.50 -7.51 17.50
C GLU A 295 24.29 -8.28 16.93
N GLY A 296 23.76 -9.25 17.68
CA GLY A 296 22.68 -10.14 17.23
C GLY A 296 21.43 -9.40 16.76
N ASP A 297 21.00 -8.36 17.49
CA ASP A 297 19.83 -7.56 17.11
C ASP A 297 20.06 -6.79 15.78
N ARG A 298 21.28 -6.27 15.54
CA ARG A 298 21.62 -5.61 14.27
C ARG A 298 21.56 -6.56 13.09
N HIS A 299 21.90 -7.84 13.29
CA HIS A 299 21.73 -8.85 12.25
C HIS A 299 20.25 -9.10 11.96
N LEU A 300 19.39 -9.16 12.97
CA LEU A 300 17.94 -9.32 12.78
C LEU A 300 17.30 -8.15 12.02
N ASP A 301 17.82 -6.94 12.19
CA ASP A 301 17.34 -5.72 11.50
C ASP A 301 17.54 -5.76 9.96
N ASN A 302 18.35 -6.69 9.45
CA ASN A 302 18.52 -6.94 8.02
C ASN A 302 17.46 -7.90 7.42
N CYS A 303 16.43 -8.27 8.18
CA CYS A 303 15.29 -9.07 7.70
C CYS A 303 13.97 -8.44 8.15
N GLY A 304 13.05 -8.19 7.22
CA GLY A 304 11.83 -7.42 7.49
C GLY A 304 10.96 -8.00 8.60
N SER A 305 10.76 -9.33 8.66
CA SER A 305 9.97 -9.98 9.73
C SER A 305 10.67 -10.06 11.08
N LEU A 306 11.99 -9.91 11.14
CA LEU A 306 12.80 -10.05 12.36
C LEU A 306 13.26 -8.70 12.93
N ALA A 307 13.29 -7.66 12.11
CA ALA A 307 13.69 -6.31 12.50
C ALA A 307 12.90 -5.81 13.72
N GLY A 308 13.62 -5.29 14.72
CA GLY A 308 13.04 -4.84 15.99
C GLY A 308 12.38 -5.93 16.84
N GLN A 309 12.47 -7.22 16.48
CA GLN A 309 11.85 -8.32 17.23
C GLN A 309 12.75 -8.95 18.29
N GLY A 310 14.00 -8.50 18.47
CA GLY A 310 14.99 -9.11 19.37
C GLY A 310 14.46 -9.41 20.78
N ASP A 311 13.85 -8.42 21.45
CA ASP A 311 13.28 -8.58 22.78
C ASP A 311 12.13 -9.59 22.83
N ARG A 312 11.27 -9.56 21.81
CA ARG A 312 10.15 -10.49 21.70
C ARG A 312 10.63 -11.90 21.42
N LEU A 313 11.65 -12.08 20.58
CA LEU A 313 12.24 -13.38 20.29
C LEU A 313 12.92 -13.94 21.54
N ARG A 314 13.66 -13.11 22.30
CA ARG A 314 14.24 -13.50 23.60
C ARG A 314 13.15 -13.99 24.56
N ALA A 315 12.07 -13.23 24.71
CA ALA A 315 10.93 -13.62 25.55
C ALA A 315 10.24 -14.90 25.05
N THR A 316 10.04 -15.03 23.73
CA THR A 316 9.39 -16.20 23.10
C THR A 316 10.22 -17.47 23.27
N VAL A 317 11.53 -17.41 23.00
CA VAL A 317 12.44 -18.54 23.17
C VAL A 317 12.52 -18.95 24.64
N ARG A 318 12.55 -17.98 25.57
CA ARG A 318 12.46 -18.26 27.01
C ARG A 318 11.17 -18.98 27.35
N ALA A 319 10.02 -18.45 26.94
CA ALA A 319 8.71 -19.05 27.22
C ALA A 319 8.61 -20.49 26.69
N LEU A 320 9.03 -20.74 25.45
CA LEU A 320 9.02 -22.08 24.86
C LEU A 320 10.00 -23.06 25.54
N SER A 321 11.12 -22.55 26.06
CA SER A 321 12.15 -23.39 26.70
C SER A 321 11.89 -23.68 28.18
N THR A 322 11.29 -22.73 28.91
CA THR A 322 11.05 -22.86 30.36
C THR A 322 9.63 -23.28 30.70
N GLY A 323 8.67 -23.08 29.79
CA GLY A 323 7.25 -23.24 30.07
C GLY A 323 6.63 -22.05 30.84
N GLU A 324 7.40 -20.97 31.06
CA GLU A 324 6.92 -19.77 31.76
C GLU A 324 6.19 -18.81 30.80
N ILE A 325 5.27 -18.02 31.35
CA ILE A 325 4.73 -16.85 30.65
C ILE A 325 5.67 -15.67 30.89
N VAL A 326 6.09 -15.00 29.82
CA VAL A 326 7.00 -13.86 29.90
C VAL A 326 6.26 -12.59 29.49
N PRO A 327 6.06 -11.61 30.39
CA PRO A 327 5.45 -10.33 30.03
C PRO A 327 6.39 -9.49 29.16
N LEU A 328 5.82 -8.77 28.19
CA LEU A 328 6.52 -7.85 27.31
C LEU A 328 6.34 -6.41 27.81
N ALA A 329 7.37 -5.57 27.61
CA ALA A 329 7.37 -4.16 28.02
C ALA A 329 6.60 -3.26 27.03
N ALA A 330 5.48 -3.72 26.48
CA ALA A 330 4.63 -2.98 25.55
C ALA A 330 3.28 -2.64 26.21
N THR A 331 2.61 -1.60 25.71
CA THR A 331 1.25 -1.24 26.14
C THR A 331 0.28 -1.35 24.97
N THR A 332 -1.01 -1.33 25.26
CA THR A 332 -2.07 -1.36 24.24
C THR A 332 -3.14 -0.31 24.49
N PHE A 333 -3.59 0.30 23.39
CA PHE A 333 -4.73 1.22 23.35
C PHE A 333 -6.01 0.54 22.84
N ALA A 334 -5.90 -0.64 22.23
CA ALA A 334 -7.02 -1.38 21.70
C ALA A 334 -7.78 -2.13 22.81
N LEU A 335 -7.06 -2.80 23.71
CA LEU A 335 -7.66 -3.55 24.81
C LEU A 335 -7.93 -2.64 26.01
N PRO A 336 -9.21 -2.36 26.37
CA PRO A 336 -9.50 -1.50 27.50
C PRO A 336 -9.19 -2.18 28.84
N VAL A 337 -8.82 -1.38 29.84
CA VAL A 337 -8.68 -1.78 31.25
C VAL A 337 -9.95 -2.48 31.73
N TYR A 338 -11.09 -1.89 31.38
CA TYR A 338 -12.42 -2.37 31.72
C TYR A 338 -13.46 -1.77 30.78
N GLU A 339 -14.53 -2.53 30.60
CA GLU A 339 -15.78 -2.22 29.90
C GLU A 339 -16.96 -2.72 30.74
N ASP A 340 -18.06 -1.99 30.69
CA ASP A 340 -19.26 -2.34 31.44
C ASP A 340 -19.99 -3.56 30.83
N ILE A 341 -19.87 -3.72 29.51
CA ILE A 341 -20.46 -4.79 28.71
C ILE A 341 -19.41 -5.32 27.71
N ALA A 342 -19.11 -6.62 27.79
CA ALA A 342 -18.23 -7.29 26.85
C ALA A 342 -19.03 -8.19 25.91
N VAL A 343 -18.85 -8.05 24.60
CA VAL A 343 -19.48 -8.89 23.58
C VAL A 343 -18.39 -9.73 22.89
N THR A 344 -18.41 -11.04 23.09
CA THR A 344 -17.49 -11.95 22.39
C THR A 344 -18.20 -12.59 21.22
N LEU A 345 -17.60 -12.58 20.03
CA LEU A 345 -18.15 -13.17 18.82
C LEU A 345 -17.34 -14.41 18.41
N THR A 346 -17.99 -15.35 17.72
CA THR A 346 -17.31 -16.40 16.94
C THR A 346 -18.11 -16.69 15.68
N LEU A 347 -17.41 -16.86 14.55
CA LEU A 347 -18.00 -17.07 13.23
C LEU A 347 -17.20 -18.12 12.46
N GLN A 348 -17.90 -19.04 11.79
CA GLN A 348 -17.30 -20.17 11.09
C GLN A 348 -17.93 -20.33 9.70
N LYS A 349 -17.09 -20.36 8.66
CA LYS A 349 -17.50 -20.61 7.28
C LYS A 349 -17.21 -22.03 6.82
N ASP A 350 -17.97 -22.50 5.84
CA ASP A 350 -17.70 -23.77 5.20
C ASP A 350 -16.70 -23.57 4.05
N PRO A 351 -15.77 -24.52 3.83
CA PRO A 351 -14.72 -24.37 2.83
C PRO A 351 -15.19 -24.63 1.40
N VAL A 352 -16.43 -25.10 1.19
CA VAL A 352 -16.97 -25.40 -0.15
C VAL A 352 -17.64 -24.17 -0.73
N SER A 353 -18.58 -23.59 0.00
CA SER A 353 -19.39 -22.44 -0.46
C SER A 353 -18.93 -21.11 0.11
N GLY A 354 -17.92 -21.08 1.00
CA GLY A 354 -17.43 -19.85 1.61
C GLY A 354 -18.38 -19.18 2.61
N ARG A 355 -19.63 -19.66 2.71
CA ARG A 355 -20.70 -19.08 3.53
C ARG A 355 -20.52 -19.37 5.02
N VAL A 356 -20.95 -18.42 5.84
CA VAL A 356 -20.94 -18.58 7.29
C VAL A 356 -22.10 -19.49 7.72
N TYR A 357 -21.78 -20.72 8.18
CA TYR A 357 -22.77 -21.71 8.58
C TYR A 357 -23.06 -21.72 10.09
N ALA A 358 -22.12 -21.26 10.90
CA ALA A 358 -22.25 -21.25 12.35
C ALA A 358 -21.65 -19.97 12.92
N LEU A 359 -22.44 -19.30 13.75
CA LEU A 359 -22.03 -18.06 14.37
C LEU A 359 -22.80 -17.80 15.66
N GLY A 360 -22.20 -17.03 16.56
CA GLY A 360 -22.83 -16.67 17.82
C GLY A 360 -22.09 -15.57 18.54
N PHE A 361 -22.78 -15.01 19.53
CA PHE A 361 -22.19 -14.05 20.45
C PHE A 361 -22.51 -14.40 21.89
N ARG A 362 -21.63 -13.98 22.79
CA ARG A 362 -21.85 -14.00 24.23
C ARG A 362 -21.64 -12.61 24.79
N ARG A 363 -22.71 -12.04 25.35
CA ARG A 363 -22.65 -10.85 26.19
C ARG A 363 -22.29 -11.27 27.61
N SER A 364 -21.27 -10.64 28.18
CA SER A 364 -20.93 -10.71 29.60
C SER A 364 -21.14 -9.35 30.25
N ARG A 365 -21.59 -9.34 31.52
CA ARG A 365 -21.90 -8.13 32.32
C ARG A 365 -23.11 -7.34 31.76
N GLY A 366 -23.33 -6.08 32.16
CA GLY A 366 -24.48 -5.29 31.72
C GLY A 366 -25.80 -5.48 32.49
N ARG A 367 -25.77 -5.95 33.75
CA ARG A 367 -27.00 -6.16 34.54
C ARG A 367 -27.88 -4.90 34.61
N ALA A 368 -27.30 -3.70 34.62
CA ALA A 368 -28.02 -2.45 34.65
C ALA A 368 -28.92 -2.24 33.41
N VAL A 369 -28.45 -2.69 32.24
CA VAL A 369 -29.18 -2.59 30.97
C VAL A 369 -30.18 -3.74 30.79
N TYR A 370 -29.73 -4.98 31.02
CA TYR A 370 -30.47 -6.18 30.61
C TYR A 370 -31.14 -6.96 31.75
N GLY A 371 -30.92 -6.58 33.00
CA GLY A 371 -31.37 -7.33 34.19
C GLY A 371 -30.64 -8.67 34.42
N THR A 372 -29.85 -9.14 33.46
CA THR A 372 -29.14 -10.43 33.50
C THR A 372 -27.62 -10.25 33.38
N PRO A 373 -26.81 -11.08 34.07
CA PRO A 373 -25.35 -10.94 34.07
C PRO A 373 -24.66 -11.43 32.79
N SER A 374 -25.36 -12.20 31.95
CA SER A 374 -24.85 -12.71 30.68
C SER A 374 -25.99 -13.17 29.77
N HIS A 375 -25.78 -13.18 28.47
CA HIS A 375 -26.67 -13.77 27.47
C HIS A 375 -25.83 -14.38 26.34
N GLU A 376 -26.29 -15.49 25.78
CA GLU A 376 -25.63 -16.20 24.69
C GLU A 376 -26.65 -16.53 23.60
N ALA A 377 -26.32 -16.18 22.35
CA ALA A 377 -27.14 -16.45 21.17
C ALA A 377 -26.29 -17.15 20.11
N ILE A 378 -26.77 -18.31 19.63
CA ILE A 378 -26.04 -19.19 18.70
C ILE A 378 -26.96 -19.61 17.56
N TYR A 379 -26.44 -19.51 16.34
CA TYR A 379 -27.14 -19.84 15.11
C TYR A 379 -26.30 -20.81 14.29
N VAL A 380 -26.92 -21.90 13.84
CA VAL A 380 -26.27 -22.95 13.02
C VAL A 380 -27.22 -23.32 11.88
N ALA A 381 -26.69 -23.36 10.66
CA ALA A 381 -27.44 -23.63 9.45
C ALA A 381 -27.73 -25.12 9.30
N LYS A 382 -28.98 -25.47 8.98
CA LYS A 382 -29.41 -26.88 8.80
C LYS A 382 -28.99 -27.48 7.47
N ASP A 383 -28.79 -26.63 6.47
CA ASP A 383 -28.35 -26.93 5.11
C ASP A 383 -27.69 -25.67 4.51
N PRO A 384 -27.00 -25.75 3.36
CA PRO A 384 -26.35 -24.60 2.75
C PRO A 384 -27.29 -23.41 2.42
N GLY A 385 -28.57 -23.67 2.15
CA GLY A 385 -29.57 -22.62 1.88
C GLY A 385 -30.01 -21.89 3.15
N ASP A 386 -29.89 -22.54 4.30
CA ASP A 386 -30.25 -21.99 5.62
C ASP A 386 -29.23 -20.96 6.16
N CYS A 387 -28.06 -20.82 5.52
CA CYS A 387 -27.03 -19.84 5.93
C CYS A 387 -27.57 -18.40 5.91
N THR A 388 -28.41 -18.04 4.94
CA THR A 388 -29.04 -16.71 4.86
C THR A 388 -29.94 -16.44 6.07
N ARG A 389 -30.69 -17.44 6.55
CA ARG A 389 -31.54 -17.29 7.75
C ARG A 389 -30.67 -17.03 8.99
N VAL A 390 -29.63 -17.83 9.16
CA VAL A 390 -28.70 -17.73 10.30
C VAL A 390 -28.00 -16.38 10.34
N ARG A 391 -27.56 -15.86 9.19
CA ARG A 391 -27.04 -14.48 9.06
C ARG A 391 -28.06 -13.44 9.52
N ARG A 392 -29.27 -13.45 8.95
CA ARG A 392 -30.36 -12.51 9.29
C ARG A 392 -30.67 -12.49 10.79
N GLU A 393 -30.83 -13.67 11.39
CA GLU A 393 -31.18 -13.79 12.81
C GLU A 393 -30.08 -13.26 13.72
N PHE A 394 -28.81 -13.53 13.41
CA PHE A 394 -27.69 -13.01 14.19
C PHE A 394 -27.54 -11.50 14.08
N VAL A 395 -27.58 -10.94 12.87
CA VAL A 395 -27.47 -9.48 12.64
C VAL A 395 -28.54 -8.76 13.45
N ARG A 396 -29.79 -9.22 13.36
CA ARG A 396 -30.91 -8.68 14.13
C ARG A 396 -30.68 -8.81 15.64
N ALA A 397 -30.22 -9.96 16.12
CA ALA A 397 -30.00 -10.19 17.54
C ALA A 397 -28.86 -9.33 18.11
N LEU A 398 -27.75 -9.21 17.39
CA LEU A 398 -26.63 -8.37 17.79
C LEU A 398 -27.01 -6.88 17.76
N ALA A 399 -27.72 -6.44 16.72
CA ALA A 399 -28.23 -5.07 16.63
C ALA A 399 -29.18 -4.76 17.79
N ALA A 400 -30.08 -5.68 18.15
CA ALA A 400 -30.99 -5.53 19.28
C ALA A 400 -30.26 -5.45 20.63
N GLU A 401 -29.23 -6.28 20.84
CA GLU A 401 -28.39 -6.21 22.05
C GLU A 401 -27.74 -4.84 22.20
N LEU A 402 -27.11 -4.34 21.14
CA LEU A 402 -26.46 -3.03 21.17
C LEU A 402 -27.48 -1.88 21.27
N ALA A 403 -28.64 -2.00 20.62
CA ALA A 403 -29.70 -0.99 20.68
C ALA A 403 -30.26 -0.83 22.09
N ALA A 404 -30.29 -1.90 22.89
CA ALA A 404 -30.67 -1.80 24.29
C ALA A 404 -29.69 -0.94 25.10
N VAL A 405 -28.38 -0.99 24.80
CA VAL A 405 -27.39 -0.13 25.45
C VAL A 405 -27.53 1.31 24.98
N ASP A 406 -27.72 1.54 23.68
CA ASP A 406 -27.98 2.89 23.14
C ASP A 406 -29.20 3.52 23.82
N GLY A 407 -30.31 2.79 23.89
CA GLY A 407 -31.54 3.24 24.55
C GLY A 407 -31.36 3.46 26.05
N TYR A 408 -30.51 2.68 26.72
CA TYR A 408 -30.12 2.90 28.11
C TYR A 408 -29.28 4.18 28.26
N ASN A 409 -28.28 4.39 27.40
CA ASN A 409 -27.38 5.52 27.53
C ASN A 409 -28.02 6.85 27.12
N ARG A 410 -28.99 6.83 26.19
CA ARG A 410 -29.64 8.02 25.65
C ARG A 410 -30.35 8.82 26.76
N GLY A 411 -29.97 10.09 26.89
CA GLY A 411 -30.54 11.00 27.89
C GLY A 411 -29.94 10.87 29.29
N ARG A 412 -28.94 10.00 29.51
CA ARG A 412 -28.17 9.93 30.76
C ARG A 412 -26.90 10.78 30.67
N ASP A 413 -26.44 11.25 31.83
CA ASP A 413 -25.13 11.89 31.95
C ASP A 413 -24.01 10.89 31.73
N TRP A 414 -22.81 11.38 31.39
CA TRP A 414 -21.68 10.53 31.04
C TRP A 414 -21.33 9.49 32.11
N ALA A 415 -21.50 9.84 33.39
CA ALA A 415 -21.24 8.94 34.52
C ALA A 415 -22.25 7.79 34.63
N GLY A 416 -23.51 8.00 34.21
CA GLY A 416 -24.57 6.99 34.21
C GLY A 416 -24.68 6.18 32.92
N GLN A 417 -23.81 6.43 31.93
CA GLN A 417 -23.76 5.65 30.70
C GLN A 417 -22.89 4.39 30.86
N GLU A 418 -23.20 3.35 30.11
CA GLU A 418 -22.47 2.08 30.05
C GLU A 418 -21.59 2.02 28.79
N SER A 419 -20.42 1.40 28.90
CA SER A 419 -19.50 1.14 27.80
C SER A 419 -19.70 -0.26 27.21
N VAL A 420 -19.42 -0.41 25.90
CA VAL A 420 -19.45 -1.70 25.20
C VAL A 420 -18.12 -1.91 24.48
N GLN A 421 -17.56 -3.11 24.55
CA GLN A 421 -16.44 -3.52 23.73
C GLN A 421 -16.69 -4.90 23.13
N THR A 422 -16.45 -5.03 21.82
CA THR A 422 -16.57 -6.29 21.09
C THR A 422 -15.19 -6.95 20.89
N TYR A 423 -15.18 -8.27 20.99
CA TYR A 423 -14.00 -9.12 20.90
C TYR A 423 -14.21 -10.29 19.95
N VAL A 424 -13.17 -10.60 19.18
CA VAL A 424 -13.00 -11.88 18.48
C VAL A 424 -11.70 -12.51 18.92
N TYR A 425 -11.59 -13.84 18.83
CA TYR A 425 -10.36 -14.48 19.27
C TYR A 425 -9.22 -14.21 18.29
N ASP A 426 -9.47 -14.37 16.99
CA ASP A 426 -8.45 -14.33 15.94
C ASP A 426 -8.89 -13.51 14.72
N THR A 427 -7.93 -13.05 13.91
CA THR A 427 -8.18 -12.18 12.75
C THR A 427 -9.11 -12.81 11.70
N TYR A 428 -9.09 -14.13 11.56
CA TYR A 428 -10.04 -14.86 10.71
C TYR A 428 -11.52 -14.55 11.04
N GLU A 429 -11.86 -14.42 12.33
CA GLU A 429 -13.24 -14.13 12.73
C GLU A 429 -13.61 -12.64 12.53
N GLU A 430 -12.62 -11.73 12.63
CA GLU A 430 -12.77 -10.31 12.28
C GLU A 430 -13.16 -10.18 10.80
N GLU A 431 -12.39 -10.82 9.91
CA GLU A 431 -12.63 -10.81 8.46
C GLU A 431 -13.99 -11.41 8.08
N LEU A 432 -14.37 -12.53 8.71
CA LEU A 432 -15.68 -13.13 8.49
C LEU A 432 -16.83 -12.24 8.96
N PHE A 433 -16.64 -11.51 10.06
CA PHE A 433 -17.65 -10.61 10.57
C PHE A 433 -17.88 -9.42 9.62
N THR A 434 -16.81 -8.83 9.09
CA THR A 434 -16.91 -7.78 8.06
C THR A 434 -17.66 -8.28 6.83
N ARG A 435 -17.25 -9.43 6.27
CA ARG A 435 -17.92 -10.05 5.11
C ARG A 435 -19.40 -10.32 5.39
N LEU A 436 -19.72 -10.80 6.59
CA LEU A 436 -21.10 -11.07 6.99
C LEU A 436 -21.97 -9.80 6.99
N LEU A 437 -21.43 -8.65 7.40
CA LEU A 437 -22.15 -7.37 7.37
C LEU A 437 -22.39 -6.89 5.94
N ASP A 438 -21.40 -7.04 5.05
CA ASP A 438 -21.54 -6.71 3.63
C ASP A 438 -22.67 -7.53 2.99
N GLU A 439 -22.64 -8.85 3.15
CA GLU A 439 -23.70 -9.74 2.62
C GLU A 439 -25.08 -9.48 3.25
N ALA A 440 -25.13 -8.91 4.46
CA ALA A 440 -26.38 -8.60 5.14
C ALA A 440 -27.00 -7.27 4.69
N LEU A 441 -26.23 -6.39 4.06
CA LEU A 441 -26.71 -5.15 3.44
C LEU A 441 -27.46 -5.41 2.12
N ASP A 442 -27.04 -6.42 1.37
CA ASP A 442 -27.70 -6.85 0.13
C ASP A 442 -29.06 -7.52 0.39
N ASP A 443 -29.39 -7.77 1.65
CA ASP A 443 -30.61 -8.42 2.09
C ASP A 443 -31.60 -7.41 2.70
N PRO A 444 -32.72 -7.10 2.01
CA PRO A 444 -33.68 -6.09 2.46
C PRO A 444 -34.25 -6.32 3.87
N VAL A 445 -34.24 -7.56 4.36
CA VAL A 445 -34.78 -7.91 5.69
C VAL A 445 -33.83 -7.56 6.84
N SER A 446 -32.51 -7.54 6.58
CA SER A 446 -31.47 -7.23 7.57
C SER A 446 -30.69 -5.95 7.29
N ALA A 447 -30.89 -5.32 6.14
CA ALA A 447 -30.11 -4.17 5.70
C ALA A 447 -30.08 -3.01 6.72
N GLU A 448 -31.21 -2.68 7.37
CA GLU A 448 -31.26 -1.61 8.37
C GLU A 448 -30.40 -1.92 9.61
N ASP A 449 -30.52 -3.15 10.15
CA ASP A 449 -29.74 -3.61 11.28
C ASP A 449 -28.25 -3.72 10.91
N ALA A 450 -27.95 -4.27 9.73
CA ALA A 450 -26.59 -4.38 9.19
C ALA A 450 -25.93 -3.01 9.03
N LEU A 451 -26.66 -2.00 8.53
CA LEU A 451 -26.15 -0.64 8.38
C LEU A 451 -25.80 -0.02 9.73
N ARG A 452 -26.65 -0.19 10.76
CA ARG A 452 -26.36 0.28 12.12
C ARG A 452 -25.11 -0.37 12.71
N LEU A 453 -24.97 -1.69 12.54
CA LEU A 453 -23.78 -2.42 12.99
C LEU A 453 -22.55 -1.94 12.24
N ARG A 454 -22.61 -1.80 10.91
CA ARG A 454 -21.53 -1.29 10.07
C ARG A 454 -21.08 0.10 10.47
N PHE A 455 -22.01 0.98 10.82
CA PHE A 455 -21.68 2.32 11.31
C PHE A 455 -20.88 2.31 12.61
N TYR A 456 -21.18 1.38 13.52
CA TYR A 456 -20.43 1.20 14.77
C TYR A 456 -19.10 0.48 14.55
N TYR A 457 -19.10 -0.59 13.74
CA TYR A 457 -17.91 -1.41 13.51
C TYR A 457 -16.92 -0.84 12.48
N GLN A 458 -17.36 0.17 11.70
CA GLN A 458 -16.54 0.96 10.78
C GLN A 458 -15.64 0.12 9.88
N ASP A 459 -16.20 -0.95 9.29
CA ASP A 459 -15.50 -1.69 8.26
C ASP A 459 -15.22 -0.81 7.02
N PRO A 460 -14.14 -1.07 6.26
CA PRO A 460 -13.78 -0.27 5.09
C PRO A 460 -14.88 -0.16 4.03
N GLY A 461 -15.75 -1.18 3.92
CA GLY A 461 -16.83 -1.22 2.95
C GLY A 461 -17.81 -0.06 3.09
N ILE A 462 -17.90 0.55 4.28
CA ILE A 462 -18.79 1.67 4.57
C ILE A 462 -18.63 2.84 3.60
N ALA A 463 -17.44 3.01 3.02
CA ALA A 463 -17.12 4.06 2.06
C ALA A 463 -17.83 3.92 0.70
N LEU A 464 -18.40 2.76 0.39
CA LEU A 464 -19.21 2.53 -0.82
C LEU A 464 -20.69 2.85 -0.59
N GLY A 465 -21.09 3.09 0.65
CA GLY A 465 -22.47 3.41 1.00
C GLY A 465 -22.92 4.77 0.46
N THR A 466 -24.23 5.00 0.53
CA THR A 466 -24.84 6.31 0.25
C THR A 466 -24.99 7.17 1.50
N SER A 467 -24.85 6.57 2.68
CA SER A 467 -24.94 7.19 3.99
C SER A 467 -23.80 6.70 4.88
N HIS A 468 -23.26 7.60 5.70
CA HIS A 468 -22.05 7.34 6.48
C HIS A 468 -22.15 7.91 7.90
N PRO A 469 -21.45 7.32 8.89
CA PRO A 469 -21.53 7.72 10.28
C PRO A 469 -20.87 9.07 10.53
N SER A 470 -21.46 9.86 11.42
CA SER A 470 -20.95 11.19 11.81
C SER A 470 -19.90 11.16 12.92
N THR A 471 -19.64 9.99 13.49
CA THR A 471 -18.67 9.80 14.58
C THR A 471 -17.78 8.61 14.24
N SER A 472 -16.47 8.73 14.51
CA SER A 472 -15.57 7.58 14.43
C SER A 472 -15.57 6.75 15.71
N VAL A 473 -15.50 5.43 15.59
CA VAL A 473 -15.44 4.48 16.70
C VAL A 473 -14.04 3.86 16.74
N PRO A 474 -13.19 4.23 17.70
CA PRO A 474 -11.83 3.72 17.79
C PRO A 474 -11.77 2.29 18.36
N PHE A 475 -11.17 1.36 17.59
CA PHE A 475 -11.01 -0.06 17.91
C PHE A 475 -12.35 -0.77 18.20
N PRO A 476 -13.28 -0.79 17.25
CA PRO A 476 -14.63 -1.29 17.49
C PRO A 476 -14.65 -2.82 17.71
N ILE A 477 -13.63 -3.53 17.24
CA ILE A 477 -13.38 -4.95 17.50
C ILE A 477 -11.94 -5.13 17.97
N VAL A 478 -11.76 -5.85 19.08
CA VAL A 478 -10.44 -6.22 19.61
C VAL A 478 -10.16 -7.70 19.28
N VAL A 479 -9.06 -7.94 18.56
CA VAL A 479 -8.58 -9.29 18.25
C VAL A 479 -7.63 -9.78 19.35
N LEU A 480 -8.04 -10.79 20.11
CA LEU A 480 -7.29 -11.24 21.29
C LEU A 480 -5.90 -11.77 20.94
N THR A 481 -5.72 -12.52 19.85
CA THR A 481 -4.40 -13.01 19.43
C THR A 481 -3.41 -11.88 19.12
N ARG A 482 -3.89 -10.74 18.60
CA ARG A 482 -3.06 -9.54 18.33
C ARG A 482 -2.54 -8.93 19.63
N GLU A 483 -3.41 -8.81 20.63
CA GLU A 483 -3.07 -8.26 21.94
C GLU A 483 -2.18 -9.19 22.76
N ILE A 484 -2.41 -10.50 22.70
CA ILE A 484 -1.54 -11.50 23.33
C ILE A 484 -0.13 -11.38 22.77
N ARG A 485 0.05 -11.36 21.44
CA ARG A 485 1.37 -11.24 20.79
C ARG A 485 2.10 -9.95 21.16
N ARG A 486 1.37 -8.89 21.47
CA ARG A 486 1.90 -7.59 21.87
C ARG A 486 2.34 -7.59 23.33
N LEU A 487 1.56 -8.20 24.22
CA LEU A 487 1.74 -8.07 25.67
C LEU A 487 2.48 -9.24 26.32
N LEU A 488 2.42 -10.44 25.73
CA LEU A 488 2.93 -11.67 26.35
C LEU A 488 3.68 -12.54 25.33
N ALA A 489 4.71 -13.22 25.81
CA ALA A 489 5.24 -14.43 25.18
C ALA A 489 4.75 -15.66 25.96
N LEU A 490 4.07 -16.56 25.25
CA LEU A 490 3.44 -17.75 25.83
C LEU A 490 4.24 -19.03 25.53
N PRO A 491 4.20 -20.05 26.41
CA PRO A 491 4.81 -21.36 26.17
C PRO A 491 3.98 -22.23 25.20
N VAL A 492 3.47 -21.62 24.12
CA VAL A 492 2.59 -22.24 23.13
C VAL A 492 3.33 -22.29 21.79
N PRO A 493 3.78 -23.47 21.32
CA PRO A 493 4.52 -23.56 20.06
C PRO A 493 3.60 -23.51 18.83
N PHE A 494 4.19 -23.14 17.69
CA PHE A 494 3.61 -23.09 16.33
C PHE A 494 2.54 -22.01 16.12
N ALA A 495 1.41 -22.10 16.82
CA ALA A 495 0.27 -21.23 16.62
C ALA A 495 -0.44 -20.97 17.94
N LEU A 496 -0.87 -19.73 18.14
CA LEU A 496 -1.68 -19.31 19.29
C LEU A 496 -3.12 -19.77 19.09
N ARG A 497 -3.34 -21.07 19.29
CA ARG A 497 -4.67 -21.69 19.20
C ARG A 497 -5.44 -21.50 20.50
N LEU A 498 -6.76 -21.31 20.38
CA LEU A 498 -7.62 -21.01 21.53
C LEU A 498 -7.49 -22.01 22.70
N PRO A 499 -7.49 -23.35 22.49
CA PRO A 499 -7.34 -24.31 23.58
C PRO A 499 -5.99 -24.20 24.29
N GLU A 500 -4.90 -24.12 23.52
CA GLU A 500 -3.54 -24.03 24.06
C GLU A 500 -3.28 -22.70 24.78
N VAL A 501 -3.79 -21.59 24.25
CA VAL A 501 -3.71 -20.27 24.91
C VAL A 501 -4.54 -20.25 26.18
N LEU A 502 -5.77 -20.77 26.16
CA LEU A 502 -6.61 -20.85 27.36
C LEU A 502 -5.93 -21.68 28.46
N ALA A 503 -5.24 -22.76 28.09
CA ALA A 503 -4.47 -23.56 29.04
C ALA A 503 -3.27 -22.80 29.62
N ALA A 504 -2.63 -21.94 28.83
CA ALA A 504 -1.52 -21.11 29.29
C ALA A 504 -1.99 -19.95 30.20
N ILE A 505 -3.05 -19.22 29.80
CA ILE A 505 -3.56 -18.04 30.49
C ILE A 505 -5.02 -18.18 30.94
N PRO A 506 -5.35 -19.16 31.80
CA PRO A 506 -6.72 -19.31 32.27
C PRO A 506 -7.13 -18.13 33.15
N SER A 507 -8.41 -17.80 33.14
CA SER A 507 -9.02 -16.84 34.07
C SER A 507 -9.05 -17.40 35.50
N SER A 508 -8.69 -16.58 36.47
CA SER A 508 -8.87 -16.91 37.89
C SER A 508 -10.34 -16.93 38.34
N ARG A 509 -11.21 -16.22 37.61
CA ARG A 509 -12.66 -16.10 37.91
C ARG A 509 -13.46 -17.28 37.41
N PHE A 510 -13.07 -17.85 36.28
CA PHE A 510 -13.72 -19.01 35.67
C PHE A 510 -12.68 -19.89 34.99
N ALA A 511 -12.29 -20.96 35.69
CA ALA A 511 -11.36 -21.98 35.21
C ALA A 511 -12.05 -22.87 34.16
N TYR A 512 -12.13 -22.36 32.93
CA TYR A 512 -12.64 -23.09 31.79
C TYR A 512 -11.55 -23.96 31.16
N ARG A 513 -11.90 -25.18 30.75
CA ARG A 513 -11.03 -26.06 29.98
C ARG A 513 -11.71 -26.41 28.67
N LEU A 514 -10.99 -26.23 27.58
CA LEU A 514 -11.43 -26.55 26.24
C LEU A 514 -10.63 -27.75 25.72
N ASP A 515 -11.25 -28.92 25.65
CA ASP A 515 -10.61 -30.11 25.07
C ASP A 515 -10.90 -30.16 23.55
N PRO A 516 -9.88 -30.07 22.68
CA PRO A 516 -10.07 -29.95 21.24
C PRO A 516 -10.48 -31.27 20.60
N GLY A 517 -11.71 -31.36 20.11
CA GLY A 517 -12.20 -32.51 19.33
C GLY A 517 -11.69 -32.50 17.88
N SER A 518 -11.35 -33.67 17.34
CA SER A 518 -10.79 -33.82 15.98
C SER A 518 -11.71 -33.36 14.84
N LEU A 519 -13.03 -33.32 15.09
CA LEU A 519 -14.06 -32.84 14.15
C LEU A 519 -14.16 -31.31 14.07
N PHE A 520 -13.60 -30.58 15.03
CA PHE A 520 -13.77 -29.13 15.16
C PHE A 520 -12.45 -28.37 15.13
N TRP A 521 -11.35 -29.03 15.50
CA TRP A 521 -10.05 -28.38 15.60
C TRP A 521 -9.07 -28.91 14.56
N SER A 522 -8.44 -27.98 13.89
CA SER A 522 -7.23 -28.21 13.13
C SER A 522 -5.99 -28.13 14.02
N GLU A 523 -4.90 -28.68 13.54
CA GLU A 523 -3.65 -28.72 14.31
C GLU A 523 -2.87 -27.39 14.29
N HIS A 524 -3.21 -26.45 13.39
CA HIS A 524 -2.49 -25.19 13.21
C HIS A 524 -3.41 -23.94 13.17
N GLY A 525 -4.62 -24.03 12.62
CA GLY A 525 -5.58 -22.93 12.57
C GLY A 525 -6.58 -22.84 13.74
N ASN A 526 -7.21 -21.66 13.85
CA ASN A 526 -8.36 -21.41 14.73
C ASN A 526 -9.71 -21.53 14.00
N ALA A 527 -9.72 -21.62 12.68
CA ALA A 527 -10.93 -21.93 11.92
C ALA A 527 -11.50 -23.28 12.39
N MET A 528 -12.81 -23.33 12.60
CA MET A 528 -13.48 -24.57 12.97
C MET A 528 -13.51 -25.49 11.75
N LYS A 529 -13.08 -26.74 11.94
CA LYS A 529 -13.25 -27.77 10.92
C LYS A 529 -14.74 -27.95 10.59
N SER A 530 -15.01 -28.09 9.29
CA SER A 530 -16.38 -28.23 8.80
C SER A 530 -16.84 -29.69 8.69
N ASP A 531 -16.06 -30.66 9.19
CA ASP A 531 -16.39 -32.09 9.16
C ASP A 531 -17.79 -32.35 9.71
N ALA A 532 -18.09 -31.82 10.91
CA ALA A 532 -19.37 -32.03 11.58
C ALA A 532 -20.55 -31.41 10.79
N ILE A 533 -20.39 -30.20 10.24
CA ILE A 533 -21.49 -29.55 9.50
C ILE A 533 -21.72 -30.24 8.15
N ILE A 534 -20.67 -30.65 7.46
CA ILE A 534 -20.77 -31.40 6.20
C ILE A 534 -21.46 -32.75 6.44
N MET A 535 -21.14 -33.44 7.53
CA MET A 535 -21.83 -34.67 7.91
C MET A 535 -23.33 -34.47 8.15
N ALA A 536 -23.74 -33.32 8.70
CA ALA A 536 -25.15 -32.97 8.88
C ALA A 536 -25.84 -32.65 7.54
N TRP A 537 -25.25 -31.79 6.72
CA TRP A 537 -25.82 -31.34 5.45
C TRP A 537 -25.99 -32.47 4.41
N HIS A 538 -25.07 -33.45 4.41
CA HIS A 538 -25.20 -34.63 3.57
C HIS A 538 -26.14 -35.71 4.15
N GLY A 539 -26.79 -35.45 5.29
CA GLY A 539 -27.74 -36.36 5.93
C GLY A 539 -27.11 -37.60 6.59
N ASN A 540 -25.77 -37.67 6.66
CA ASN A 540 -25.05 -38.79 7.26
C ASN A 540 -25.15 -38.81 8.80
N ARG A 541 -25.19 -37.61 9.41
CA ARG A 541 -25.34 -37.39 10.86
C ARG A 541 -26.10 -36.08 11.15
N PRO A 542 -27.43 -36.04 11.04
CA PRO A 542 -28.22 -34.82 11.29
C PRO A 542 -28.01 -34.24 12.70
N GLU A 543 -27.73 -35.07 13.71
CA GLU A 543 -27.44 -34.67 15.08
C GLU A 543 -26.14 -33.84 15.22
N ALA A 544 -25.27 -33.83 14.20
CA ALA A 544 -24.03 -33.07 14.23
C ALA A 544 -24.23 -31.54 14.26
N ILE A 545 -25.43 -31.06 13.91
CA ILE A 545 -25.83 -29.65 14.10
C ILE A 545 -25.75 -29.24 15.58
N ASP A 546 -26.20 -30.11 16.48
CA ASP A 546 -26.15 -29.82 17.92
C ASP A 546 -24.71 -29.88 18.44
N TRP A 547 -23.86 -30.73 17.87
CA TRP A 547 -22.44 -30.76 18.21
C TRP A 547 -21.74 -29.46 17.80
N VAL A 548 -22.04 -28.94 16.61
CA VAL A 548 -21.56 -27.63 16.14
C VAL A 548 -22.04 -26.51 17.08
N ARG A 549 -23.32 -26.51 17.46
CA ARG A 549 -23.88 -25.53 18.40
C ARG A 549 -23.15 -25.55 19.75
N GLN A 550 -22.89 -26.74 20.29
CA GLN A 550 -22.12 -26.89 21.52
C GLN A 550 -20.70 -26.36 21.36
N GLU A 551 -20.04 -26.65 20.23
CA GLU A 551 -18.68 -26.14 19.98
C GLU A 551 -18.62 -24.61 19.91
N VAL A 552 -19.58 -23.97 19.25
CA VAL A 552 -19.69 -22.51 19.23
C VAL A 552 -19.81 -21.93 20.65
N SER A 553 -20.65 -22.53 21.50
CA SER A 553 -20.77 -22.13 22.92
C SER A 553 -19.45 -22.28 23.68
N ARG A 554 -18.75 -23.41 23.48
CA ARG A 554 -17.44 -23.67 24.09
C ARG A 554 -16.39 -22.64 23.66
N ARG A 555 -16.36 -22.25 22.38
CA ARG A 555 -15.46 -21.22 21.86
C ARG A 555 -15.72 -19.85 22.47
N LEU A 556 -16.99 -19.44 22.56
CA LEU A 556 -17.39 -18.17 23.18
C LEU A 556 -16.96 -18.08 24.65
N LEU A 557 -17.18 -19.16 25.42
CA LEU A 557 -16.75 -19.27 26.81
C LEU A 557 -15.22 -19.22 26.94
N ALA A 558 -14.50 -19.94 26.09
CA ALA A 558 -13.05 -19.97 26.08
C ALA A 558 -12.45 -18.60 25.76
N ALA A 559 -12.95 -17.92 24.71
CA ALA A 559 -12.47 -16.59 24.34
C ALA A 559 -12.72 -15.55 25.44
N GLY A 560 -13.89 -15.57 26.09
CA GLY A 560 -14.16 -14.74 27.27
C GLY A 560 -13.21 -15.02 28.45
N SER A 561 -12.90 -16.30 28.71
CA SER A 561 -11.94 -16.69 29.76
C SER A 561 -10.51 -16.25 29.41
N VAL A 562 -10.10 -16.35 28.14
CA VAL A 562 -8.80 -15.83 27.66
C VAL A 562 -8.71 -14.32 27.84
N LEU A 563 -9.77 -13.56 27.50
CA LEU A 563 -9.81 -12.11 27.71
C LEU A 563 -9.57 -11.74 29.19
N ASP A 564 -10.29 -12.38 30.11
CA ASP A 564 -10.10 -12.14 31.55
C ASP A 564 -8.69 -12.56 32.01
N GLY A 565 -8.21 -13.73 31.58
CA GLY A 565 -6.88 -14.24 31.92
C GLY A 565 -5.73 -13.39 31.37
N LEU A 566 -5.90 -12.78 30.20
CA LEU A 566 -4.98 -11.81 29.62
C LEU A 566 -4.91 -10.56 30.51
N ARG A 567 -6.05 -9.95 30.82
CA ARG A 567 -6.12 -8.75 31.66
C ARG A 567 -5.52 -8.92 33.04
N GLU A 568 -5.76 -10.08 33.67
CA GLU A 568 -5.16 -10.41 34.97
C GLU A 568 -3.63 -10.35 34.95
N ARG A 569 -3.02 -10.69 33.82
CA ARG A 569 -1.55 -10.77 33.65
C ARG A 569 -0.93 -9.48 33.11
N THR A 570 -1.72 -8.59 32.54
CA THR A 570 -1.22 -7.40 31.81
C THR A 570 -1.82 -6.10 32.33
N LYS A 571 -2.41 -6.07 33.53
CA LYS A 571 -3.12 -4.90 34.07
C LYS A 571 -2.30 -3.61 34.02
N GLU A 572 -1.01 -3.67 34.31
CA GLU A 572 -0.09 -2.53 34.32
C GLU A 572 0.21 -1.99 32.90
N ASN A 573 -0.08 -2.79 31.87
CA ASN A 573 0.14 -2.44 30.46
C ASN A 573 -1.11 -1.89 29.75
N LEU A 574 -2.26 -1.82 30.45
CA LEU A 574 -3.53 -1.30 29.93
C LEU A 574 -3.71 0.15 30.38
N SER A 575 -3.87 1.08 29.44
CA SER A 575 -3.96 2.52 29.75
C SER A 575 -5.29 3.17 29.39
N ARG A 576 -6.14 2.50 28.58
CA ARG A 576 -7.38 3.08 28.06
C ARG A 576 -8.62 2.49 28.72
N TRP A 577 -9.65 3.32 28.92
CA TRP A 577 -10.99 2.89 29.31
C TRP A 577 -11.91 2.82 28.09
N ALA A 578 -12.83 1.85 28.07
CA ALA A 578 -13.79 1.72 26.96
C ALA A 578 -14.70 2.97 26.88
N GLU A 579 -15.01 3.40 25.66
CA GLU A 579 -15.90 4.54 25.45
C GLU A 579 -17.35 4.20 25.78
N LYS A 580 -18.10 5.21 26.21
CA LYS A 580 -19.53 5.07 26.47
C LYS A 580 -20.25 4.84 25.15
N PHE A 581 -21.14 3.86 25.13
CA PHE A 581 -21.70 3.35 23.89
C PHE A 581 -22.90 4.19 23.42
N LEU A 582 -22.87 4.63 22.17
CA LEU A 582 -24.04 5.10 21.44
C LEU A 582 -23.92 4.59 20.01
N PHE A 583 -25.04 4.29 19.38
CA PHE A 583 -25.01 4.00 17.95
C PHE A 583 -24.62 5.27 17.18
N PRO A 584 -23.62 5.22 16.29
CA PRO A 584 -23.32 6.36 15.44
C PRO A 584 -24.53 6.69 14.57
N GLY A 585 -24.96 7.95 14.60
CA GLY A 585 -25.93 8.47 13.64
C GLY A 585 -25.26 8.68 12.28
N SER A 586 -26.05 8.71 11.21
CA SER A 586 -25.55 9.22 9.93
C SER A 586 -25.31 10.72 10.02
N TRP A 587 -24.47 11.24 9.14
CA TRP A 587 -24.58 12.65 8.75
C TRP A 587 -25.99 12.90 8.20
N ASP A 588 -26.57 14.06 8.55
CA ASP A 588 -27.81 14.54 7.92
C ASP A 588 -27.48 15.23 6.60
N ALA A 589 -26.87 14.47 5.69
CA ALA A 589 -26.47 14.94 4.37
C ALA A 589 -27.55 14.58 3.34
N ALA A 590 -28.07 15.58 2.64
CA ALA A 590 -29.04 15.46 1.57
C ALA A 590 -28.45 14.79 0.32
N THR A 591 -27.15 14.95 0.07
CA THR A 591 -26.45 14.35 -1.08
C THR A 591 -25.45 13.27 -0.67
N SER A 592 -25.42 12.17 -1.43
CA SER A 592 -24.54 11.01 -1.16
C SER A 592 -23.05 11.34 -1.30
N GLU A 593 -22.67 12.19 -2.25
CA GLU A 593 -21.29 12.63 -2.49
C GLU A 593 -20.76 13.42 -1.29
N ILE A 594 -21.58 14.33 -0.75
CA ILE A 594 -21.21 15.08 0.45
C ILE A 594 -21.14 14.13 1.65
N SER A 595 -22.12 13.24 1.84
CA SER A 595 -22.07 12.23 2.91
C SER A 595 -20.76 11.42 2.88
N ARG A 596 -20.35 10.96 1.69
CA ARG A 596 -19.10 10.21 1.51
C ARG A 596 -17.87 11.06 1.78
N LEU A 597 -17.83 12.30 1.31
CA LEU A 597 -16.71 13.22 1.55
C LEU A 597 -16.57 13.61 3.03
N LEU A 598 -17.69 13.76 3.76
CA LEU A 598 -17.71 13.99 5.21
C LEU A 598 -17.07 12.80 5.94
N PHE A 599 -17.46 11.59 5.56
CA PHE A 599 -16.85 10.37 6.10
C PHE A 599 -15.36 10.27 5.80
N ILE A 600 -14.95 10.48 4.54
CA ILE A 600 -13.54 10.45 4.14
C ILE A 600 -12.74 11.46 4.98
N ALA A 601 -13.23 12.69 5.14
CA ALA A 601 -12.53 13.73 5.91
C ALA A 601 -12.31 13.33 7.38
N GLU A 602 -13.34 12.82 8.06
CA GLU A 602 -13.22 12.42 9.48
C GLU A 602 -12.46 11.10 9.67
N TYR A 603 -12.64 10.15 8.75
CA TYR A 603 -11.95 8.85 8.79
C TYR A 603 -10.44 9.02 8.59
N GLU A 604 -10.02 9.80 7.59
CA GLU A 604 -8.60 10.11 7.37
C GLU A 604 -7.98 10.79 8.60
N SER A 605 -8.68 11.75 9.20
CA SER A 605 -8.23 12.42 10.43
C SER A 605 -8.07 11.42 11.58
N THR A 606 -8.99 10.47 11.71
CA THR A 606 -8.97 9.45 12.75
C THR A 606 -7.85 8.42 12.53
N MET A 607 -7.61 8.00 11.29
CA MET A 607 -6.51 7.09 10.97
C MET A 607 -5.16 7.75 11.26
N GLY A 608 -5.01 9.05 11.00
CA GLY A 608 -3.81 9.80 11.34
C GLY A 608 -3.57 9.92 12.84
N ALA A 609 -4.62 10.18 13.62
CA ALA A 609 -4.54 10.17 15.08
C ALA A 609 -4.11 8.80 15.60
N ARG A 610 -4.72 7.73 15.07
CA ARG A 610 -4.41 6.35 15.44
C ARG A 610 -2.97 5.98 15.11
N GLN A 611 -2.45 6.37 13.94
CA GLN A 611 -1.06 6.10 13.56
C GLN A 611 -0.08 6.73 14.56
N VAL A 612 -0.31 7.97 15.00
CA VAL A 612 0.52 8.64 16.00
C VAL A 612 0.44 7.94 17.37
N GLN A 613 -0.76 7.49 17.77
CA GLN A 613 -0.93 6.73 19.01
C GLN A 613 -0.23 5.36 18.96
N GLU A 614 -0.29 4.67 17.82
CA GLU A 614 0.39 3.38 17.64
C GLU A 614 1.91 3.52 17.77
N LEU A 615 2.52 4.60 17.23
CA LEU A 615 3.94 4.90 17.45
C LEU A 615 4.28 5.05 18.94
N ARG A 616 3.41 5.69 19.73
CA ARG A 616 3.60 5.91 21.17
C ARG A 616 3.38 4.65 22.02
N SER A 617 2.73 3.62 21.47
CA SER A 617 2.43 2.36 22.18
C SER A 617 3.61 1.38 22.35
N GLY A 618 4.69 1.56 21.59
CA GLY A 618 5.85 0.64 21.60
C GLY A 618 6.64 0.70 22.92
N PRO A 619 7.54 -0.27 23.21
CA PRO A 619 8.37 -0.22 24.42
C PRO A 619 9.23 1.04 24.51
N ARG A 620 9.38 1.65 25.70
CA ARG A 620 10.12 2.93 25.87
C ARG A 620 11.52 2.89 25.26
N ALA A 621 12.27 1.82 25.47
CA ALA A 621 13.62 1.68 24.92
C ALA A 621 13.63 1.74 23.38
N ALA A 622 12.67 1.06 22.74
CA ALA A 622 12.48 1.12 21.29
C ALA A 622 12.08 2.52 20.83
N ARG A 623 11.08 3.15 21.47
CA ARG A 623 10.64 4.51 21.12
C ARG A 623 11.76 5.55 21.20
N VAL A 624 12.65 5.43 22.20
CA VAL A 624 13.80 6.33 22.35
C VAL A 624 14.85 6.08 21.27
N ARG A 625 15.19 4.81 21.03
CA ARG A 625 16.12 4.42 19.97
C ARG A 625 15.64 4.90 18.59
N ASP A 626 14.35 4.77 18.33
CA ASP A 626 13.74 5.07 17.03
C ASP A 626 13.32 6.56 16.91
N GLY A 627 13.64 7.40 17.90
CA GLY A 627 13.36 8.84 17.88
C GLY A 627 11.90 9.25 18.04
N VAL A 628 11.01 8.31 18.34
CA VAL A 628 9.59 8.55 18.64
C VAL A 628 9.42 9.25 20.00
N SER A 629 10.23 8.90 21.00
CA SER A 629 10.24 9.56 22.31
C SER A 629 11.61 10.15 22.56
N ILE A 630 11.70 11.47 22.75
CA ILE A 630 12.99 12.17 22.83
C ILE A 630 13.19 12.68 24.27
N PRO A 631 14.09 12.07 25.06
CA PRO A 631 14.38 12.53 26.40
C PRO A 631 15.23 13.81 26.39
N LEU A 632 14.79 14.81 27.15
CA LEU A 632 15.34 16.16 27.17
C LEU A 632 15.62 16.63 28.61
N ARG A 633 16.57 17.54 28.74
CA ARG A 633 16.81 18.33 29.96
C ARG A 633 16.60 19.81 29.66
N LYS A 634 15.80 20.47 30.47
CA LYS A 634 15.59 21.93 30.38
C LYS A 634 16.90 22.66 30.67
N SER A 635 17.29 23.57 29.77
CA SER A 635 18.41 24.51 29.94
C SER A 635 17.88 25.95 30.07
N GLU A 636 18.70 26.97 29.87
CA GLU A 636 18.29 28.38 29.96
C GLU A 636 17.26 28.75 28.88
N GLY A 637 16.33 29.67 29.17
CA GLY A 637 15.39 30.22 28.17
C GLY A 637 14.50 29.18 27.49
N ASN A 638 14.58 29.06 26.16
CA ASN A 638 13.84 28.05 25.37
C ASN A 638 14.70 26.85 24.95
N PHE A 639 15.92 26.74 25.48
CA PHE A 639 16.85 25.67 25.13
C PHE A 639 16.59 24.39 25.92
N TRP A 640 16.73 23.26 25.24
CA TRP A 640 16.59 21.91 25.76
C TRP A 640 17.73 21.05 25.25
N LYS A 641 18.46 20.42 26.17
CA LYS A 641 19.57 19.51 25.85
C LYS A 641 19.02 18.09 25.69
N MET A 642 19.39 17.39 24.62
CA MET A 642 19.04 15.98 24.46
C MET A 642 19.89 15.12 25.39
N LEU A 643 19.28 14.14 26.05
CA LEU A 643 20.00 13.22 26.93
C LEU A 643 20.73 12.12 26.14
N ALA A 644 20.21 11.78 24.96
CA ALA A 644 20.86 10.94 23.97
C ALA A 644 20.88 11.71 22.64
N PRO A 645 22.03 11.84 21.97
CA PRO A 645 22.08 12.38 20.61
C PRO A 645 21.18 11.53 19.69
N LEU A 646 20.45 12.19 18.80
CA LEU A 646 19.62 11.50 17.81
C LEU A 646 20.23 11.67 16.43
N ASP A 647 20.20 10.63 15.61
CA ASP A 647 20.54 10.76 14.20
C ASP A 647 19.67 11.85 13.55
N LEU A 648 20.31 12.74 12.80
CA LEU A 648 19.67 13.89 12.17
C LEU A 648 18.58 13.46 11.17
N ALA A 649 18.78 12.37 10.45
CA ALA A 649 17.78 11.85 9.52
C ALA A 649 16.56 11.26 10.24
N PHE A 650 16.75 10.57 11.39
CA PHE A 650 15.61 10.16 12.23
C PHE A 650 14.86 11.36 12.81
N PHE A 651 15.58 12.42 13.22
CA PHE A 651 14.93 13.59 13.78
C PHE A 651 14.11 14.36 12.72
N GLU A 652 14.63 14.48 11.50
CA GLU A 652 13.93 15.11 10.38
C GLU A 652 12.61 14.41 10.03
N GLN A 653 12.52 13.09 10.19
CA GLN A 653 11.25 12.36 10.06
C GLN A 653 10.25 12.79 11.15
N SER A 654 10.71 12.96 12.39
CA SER A 654 9.85 13.34 13.51
C SER A 654 9.35 14.79 13.41
N ARG A 655 10.04 15.67 12.68
CA ARG A 655 9.64 17.08 12.48
C ARG A 655 8.30 17.27 11.76
N ALA A 656 7.78 16.22 11.12
CA ALA A 656 6.43 16.22 10.56
C ALA A 656 5.35 16.43 11.63
N PHE A 657 5.65 16.13 12.90
CA PHE A 657 4.70 16.19 13.99
C PHE A 657 4.78 17.51 14.75
N SER A 658 3.64 17.90 15.32
CA SER A 658 3.66 18.70 16.54
C SER A 658 4.02 17.80 17.72
N TYR A 659 4.35 18.33 18.90
CA TYR A 659 4.79 17.48 20.00
C TYR A 659 3.98 17.67 21.29
N LEU A 660 3.85 16.59 22.05
CA LEU A 660 3.56 16.60 23.47
C LEU A 660 4.88 16.71 24.25
N LEU A 661 4.87 17.48 25.33
CA LEU A 661 5.98 17.56 26.27
C LEU A 661 5.46 17.21 27.67
N VAL A 662 6.04 16.17 28.26
CA VAL A 662 5.68 15.68 29.59
C VAL A 662 6.91 15.58 30.48
N ARG A 663 6.74 15.65 31.80
CA ARG A 663 7.84 15.42 32.75
C ARG A 663 8.33 13.98 32.65
N GLU A 664 9.64 13.76 32.74
CA GLU A 664 10.21 12.41 32.81
C GLU A 664 9.86 11.77 34.16
N SER A 665 8.69 11.11 34.19
CA SER A 665 8.07 10.52 35.38
C SER A 665 6.97 9.56 34.96
N GLU A 666 6.57 8.66 35.85
CA GLU A 666 5.45 7.73 35.61
C GLU A 666 4.14 8.47 35.31
N ALA A 667 3.83 9.53 36.07
CA ALA A 667 2.67 10.38 35.83
C ALA A 667 2.70 11.09 34.47
N GLY A 668 3.90 11.48 34.00
CA GLY A 668 4.07 12.05 32.66
C GLY A 668 3.83 11.04 31.55
N GLU A 669 4.29 9.81 31.73
CA GLU A 669 4.05 8.72 30.79
C GLU A 669 2.58 8.25 30.79
N GLU A 670 1.89 8.31 31.92
CA GLU A 670 0.44 8.10 31.99
C GLU A 670 -0.33 9.22 31.27
N ALA A 671 0.04 10.48 31.51
CA ALA A 671 -0.60 11.64 30.88
C ALA A 671 -0.46 11.63 29.34
N GLU A 672 0.71 11.27 28.81
CA GLU A 672 0.90 11.19 27.35
C GLU A 672 0.07 10.07 26.73
N ARG A 673 0.01 8.90 27.39
CA ARG A 673 -0.80 7.75 26.93
C ARG A 673 -2.30 8.04 26.99
N ALA A 674 -2.76 8.80 27.97
CA ALA A 674 -4.17 9.18 28.11
C ALA A 674 -4.60 10.33 27.18
N PHE A 675 -3.68 10.91 26.39
CA PHE A 675 -3.96 12.05 25.54
C PHE A 675 -4.86 11.72 24.35
N ASP A 676 -5.97 12.45 24.23
CA ASP A 676 -6.93 12.34 23.13
C ASP A 676 -6.52 13.21 21.92
N ASP A 677 -5.76 12.62 21.00
CA ASP A 677 -5.30 13.29 19.78
C ASP A 677 -6.45 13.85 18.94
N LEU A 678 -7.56 13.11 18.78
CA LEU A 678 -8.64 13.50 17.90
C LEU A 678 -9.41 14.70 18.47
N ARG A 679 -9.69 14.72 19.78
CA ARG A 679 -10.33 15.86 20.46
C ARG A 679 -9.49 17.14 20.36
N TYR A 680 -8.18 17.02 20.47
CA TYR A 680 -7.27 18.16 20.44
C TYR A 680 -6.63 18.43 19.07
N ARG A 681 -7.03 17.73 18.00
CA ARG A 681 -6.41 17.78 16.66
C ARG A 681 -6.28 19.19 16.08
N ALA A 682 -7.30 20.03 16.28
CA ALA A 682 -7.36 21.39 15.78
C ALA A 682 -7.12 22.45 16.88
N SER A 683 -6.70 22.04 18.09
CA SER A 683 -6.49 22.97 19.21
C SER A 683 -5.06 23.52 19.23
N PRO A 684 -4.86 24.85 19.34
CA PRO A 684 -3.54 25.42 19.58
C PRO A 684 -3.13 25.38 21.06
N ASN A 685 -4.05 25.08 21.98
CA ASN A 685 -3.83 25.08 23.44
C ASN A 685 -4.14 23.71 24.05
N PRO A 686 -3.34 23.21 25.00
CA PRO A 686 -3.56 21.91 25.65
C PRO A 686 -4.80 21.85 26.55
N GLY A 687 -5.42 22.97 26.93
CA GLY A 687 -6.60 22.99 27.81
C GLY A 687 -6.33 22.25 29.12
N ASN A 688 -7.22 21.32 29.48
CA ASN A 688 -7.09 20.46 30.67
C ASN A 688 -6.56 19.05 30.36
N SER A 689 -5.82 18.88 29.25
CA SER A 689 -5.34 17.55 28.81
C SER A 689 -4.24 16.94 29.69
N GLY A 690 -3.68 17.70 30.64
CA GLY A 690 -2.60 17.22 31.51
C GLY A 690 -1.22 17.17 30.86
N VAL A 691 -1.10 17.52 29.57
CA VAL A 691 0.17 17.55 28.82
C VAL A 691 0.48 18.95 28.28
N CYS A 692 1.75 19.26 28.05
CA CYS A 692 2.14 20.50 27.39
C CYS A 692 2.22 20.29 25.87
N PHE A 693 1.93 21.32 25.08
CA PHE A 693 2.20 21.31 23.64
C PHE A 693 3.54 21.96 23.37
N ALA A 694 4.34 21.35 22.50
CA ALA A 694 5.65 21.86 22.12
C ALA A 694 5.81 21.93 20.60
N ARG A 695 6.52 22.96 20.14
CA ARG A 695 6.94 23.12 18.74
C ARG A 695 8.45 23.34 18.69
N VAL A 696 9.13 22.58 17.84
CA VAL A 696 10.55 22.76 17.57
C VAL A 696 10.74 23.99 16.67
N ARG A 697 11.40 25.03 17.19
CA ARG A 697 11.72 26.26 16.44
C ARG A 697 13.09 26.18 15.77
N ASP A 698 14.05 25.54 16.44
CA ASP A 698 15.41 25.37 15.92
C ASP A 698 16.07 24.11 16.54
N THR A 699 17.18 23.67 15.96
CA THR A 699 17.96 22.49 16.34
C THR A 699 19.43 22.83 16.51
N ILE A 700 20.02 22.35 17.61
CA ILE A 700 21.46 22.37 17.83
C ILE A 700 21.99 21.00 17.38
N ALA A 701 22.61 20.95 16.21
CA ALA A 701 23.12 19.73 15.61
C ALA A 701 24.65 19.77 15.45
N ASP A 702 25.31 18.64 15.71
CA ASP A 702 26.68 18.39 15.25
C ASP A 702 26.60 17.80 13.85
N ARG A 703 26.75 18.65 12.84
CA ARG A 703 26.61 18.26 11.44
C ARG A 703 27.71 17.32 10.96
N THR A 704 28.84 17.28 11.67
CA THR A 704 29.96 16.38 11.34
C THR A 704 29.68 14.97 11.83
N ALA A 705 29.03 14.84 12.98
CA ALA A 705 28.60 13.56 13.54
C ALA A 705 27.24 13.09 13.00
N GLY A 706 26.50 13.94 12.29
CA GLY A 706 25.14 13.65 11.85
C GLY A 706 24.12 13.58 12.99
N GLU A 707 24.38 14.26 14.12
CA GLU A 707 23.58 14.12 15.34
C GLU A 707 22.90 15.43 15.77
N VAL A 708 21.65 15.36 16.23
CA VAL A 708 20.98 16.44 16.97
C VAL A 708 21.31 16.28 18.45
N ARG A 709 21.77 17.37 19.09
CA ARG A 709 22.18 17.39 20.50
C ARG A 709 21.34 18.30 21.39
N GLY A 710 20.54 19.18 20.80
CA GLY A 710 19.63 20.06 21.53
C GLY A 710 18.56 20.66 20.65
N LEU A 711 17.50 21.17 21.28
CA LEU A 711 16.32 21.73 20.64
C LEU A 711 15.99 23.10 21.23
N VAL A 712 15.47 24.00 20.39
CA VAL A 712 14.80 25.23 20.83
C VAL A 712 13.31 25.00 20.75
N LEU A 713 12.63 24.93 21.89
CA LEU A 713 11.21 24.62 21.96
C LEU A 713 10.38 25.85 22.32
N GLU A 714 9.29 26.05 21.61
CA GLU A 714 8.17 26.89 22.02
C GLU A 714 7.13 26.00 22.72
N VAL A 715 6.87 26.24 24.02
CA VAL A 715 6.00 25.39 24.84
C VAL A 715 4.75 26.16 25.26
N THR A 716 3.58 25.57 25.00
CA THR A 716 2.29 26.06 25.48
C THR A 716 1.83 25.18 26.64
N TYR A 717 1.54 25.81 27.78
CA TYR A 717 1.18 25.13 29.03
C TYR A 717 -0.34 25.12 29.27
N PRO A 718 -0.87 24.06 29.91
CA PRO A 718 -2.19 24.09 30.54
C PRO A 718 -2.30 25.22 31.58
N ARG A 719 -3.51 25.71 31.85
CA ARG A 719 -3.74 26.88 32.74
C ARG A 719 -3.10 26.73 34.12
N ASP A 720 -3.12 25.54 34.69
CA ASP A 720 -2.66 25.26 36.07
C ASP A 720 -1.34 24.46 36.11
N HIS A 721 -0.62 24.38 34.98
CA HIS A 721 0.61 23.60 34.90
C HIS A 721 1.83 24.45 35.27
N VAL A 722 2.63 23.96 36.23
CA VAL A 722 3.90 24.60 36.60
C VAL A 722 4.91 24.46 35.46
N PRO A 723 5.49 25.56 34.94
CA PRO A 723 6.50 25.50 33.89
C PRO A 723 7.74 24.69 34.31
N PHE A 724 8.47 24.16 33.33
CA PHE A 724 9.71 23.43 33.59
C PHE A 724 10.82 24.38 34.05
N ALA A 725 11.46 24.06 35.17
CA ALA A 725 12.63 24.77 35.69
C ALA A 725 13.91 24.26 35.03
N GLU A 726 14.99 25.06 35.07
CA GLU A 726 16.29 24.62 34.57
C GLU A 726 16.75 23.35 35.30
N GLY A 727 17.22 22.37 34.54
CA GLY A 727 17.61 21.05 35.04
C GLY A 727 16.47 20.02 35.03
N ASP A 728 15.21 20.43 34.90
CA ASP A 728 14.08 19.50 34.81
C ASP A 728 14.24 18.53 33.63
N LEU A 729 13.88 17.27 33.87
CA LEU A 729 13.85 16.23 32.85
C LEU A 729 12.45 16.11 32.24
N ALA A 730 12.39 15.99 30.93
CA ALA A 730 11.16 15.89 30.16
C ALA A 730 11.32 14.92 29.00
N VAL A 731 10.20 14.47 28.44
CA VAL A 731 10.18 13.65 27.23
C VAL A 731 9.25 14.30 26.21
N LEU A 732 9.75 14.40 24.97
CA LEU A 732 9.02 14.94 23.83
C LEU A 732 8.46 13.77 23.00
N HIS A 733 7.16 13.76 22.76
CA HIS A 733 6.44 12.72 22.01
C HIS A 733 5.70 13.33 20.81
N PRO A 734 5.51 12.62 19.68
CA PRO A 734 4.74 13.13 18.56
C PRO A 734 3.26 13.33 18.95
N ARG A 735 2.64 14.34 18.36
CA ARG A 735 1.22 14.68 18.51
C ARG A 735 0.59 14.83 17.14
N PHE A 736 -0.60 14.25 16.98
CA PHE A 736 -1.40 14.44 15.79
C PHE A 736 -2.06 15.83 15.78
N THR A 737 -1.99 16.49 14.64
CA THR A 737 -2.66 17.78 14.40
C THR A 737 -3.32 17.79 13.05
N ASP A 738 -4.58 18.20 13.03
CA ASP A 738 -5.37 18.38 11.84
C ASP A 738 -6.30 19.60 12.00
N PHE A 739 -5.94 20.68 11.33
CA PHE A 739 -6.75 21.92 11.28
C PHE A 739 -7.61 22.00 10.02
N THR A 740 -7.54 20.97 9.16
CA THR A 740 -8.13 20.92 7.83
C THR A 740 -9.47 20.19 7.86
N ALA A 741 -9.53 18.97 8.41
CA ALA A 741 -10.75 18.16 8.39
C ALA A 741 -11.97 18.86 9.00
N PRO A 742 -11.92 19.48 10.20
CA PRO A 742 -13.09 20.17 10.75
C PRO A 742 -13.61 21.29 9.83
N ARG A 743 -12.71 22.04 9.18
CA ARG A 743 -13.10 23.11 8.25
C ARG A 743 -13.70 22.57 6.96
N SER A 744 -13.17 21.47 6.45
CA SER A 744 -13.72 20.78 5.28
C SER A 744 -15.10 20.23 5.59
N ILE A 745 -15.32 19.65 6.78
CA ILE A 745 -16.63 19.18 7.24
C ILE A 745 -17.64 20.33 7.28
N ASP A 746 -17.32 21.43 7.97
CA ASP A 746 -18.18 22.62 8.04
C ASP A 746 -18.53 23.14 6.63
N ARG A 747 -17.55 23.14 5.72
CA ARG A 747 -17.75 23.59 4.34
C ARG A 747 -18.66 22.67 3.54
N LEU A 748 -18.46 21.36 3.65
CA LEU A 748 -19.25 20.37 2.94
C LEU A 748 -20.72 20.43 3.39
N LEU A 749 -20.98 20.55 4.69
CA LEU A 749 -22.34 20.73 5.23
C LEU A 749 -22.99 22.02 4.70
N ALA A 750 -22.26 23.13 4.69
CA ALA A 750 -22.76 24.40 4.14
C ALA A 750 -23.06 24.35 2.63
N LEU A 751 -22.37 23.48 1.88
CA LEU A 751 -22.66 23.23 0.47
C LEU A 751 -23.89 22.33 0.29
N ASP A 752 -24.06 21.35 1.16
CA ASP A 752 -25.19 20.41 1.11
C ASP A 752 -26.54 21.07 1.41
N GLU A 753 -26.54 22.15 2.20
CA GLU A 753 -27.71 23.02 2.39
C GLU A 753 -28.14 23.76 1.10
N GLN A 754 -27.29 23.79 0.07
CA GLN A 754 -27.55 24.46 -1.20
C GLN A 754 -27.95 23.45 -2.28
N PRO A 755 -29.21 23.44 -2.74
CA PRO A 755 -29.65 22.53 -3.79
C PRO A 755 -28.88 22.80 -5.10
N GLU A 756 -28.36 21.73 -5.71
CA GLU A 756 -27.66 21.77 -7.01
C GLU A 756 -26.46 22.73 -7.05
N ASN A 757 -25.65 22.76 -5.99
CA ASN A 757 -24.42 23.56 -5.99
C ASN A 757 -23.40 23.06 -7.05
N ASP A 758 -22.59 24.00 -7.57
CA ASP A 758 -21.61 23.74 -8.63
C ASP A 758 -20.58 22.65 -8.27
N PHE A 759 -20.29 22.45 -6.98
CA PHE A 759 -19.37 21.39 -6.54
C PHE A 759 -19.97 20.00 -6.70
N VAL A 760 -21.20 19.79 -6.26
CA VAL A 760 -21.91 18.52 -6.46
C VAL A 760 -22.17 18.27 -7.95
N ARG A 761 -22.53 19.31 -8.72
CA ARG A 761 -22.70 19.21 -10.17
C ARG A 761 -21.42 18.76 -10.87
N LEU A 762 -20.26 19.32 -10.50
CA LEU A 762 -18.96 18.90 -11.02
C LEU A 762 -18.67 17.41 -10.77
N LEU A 763 -19.01 16.90 -9.59
CA LEU A 763 -18.72 15.50 -9.22
C LEU A 763 -19.67 14.50 -9.89
N ARG A 764 -20.96 14.85 -10.06
CA ARG A 764 -21.99 13.99 -10.65
C ARG A 764 -22.00 14.00 -12.18
N ASP A 765 -21.89 15.19 -12.77
CA ASP A 765 -21.93 15.39 -14.22
C ASP A 765 -20.83 16.37 -14.66
N PRO A 766 -19.55 15.92 -14.63
CA PRO A 766 -18.44 16.76 -15.05
C PRO A 766 -18.55 17.20 -16.51
N ARG A 767 -19.20 16.41 -17.38
CA ARG A 767 -19.43 16.76 -18.79
C ARG A 767 -20.45 17.90 -18.92
N GLY A 768 -21.57 17.83 -18.20
CA GLY A 768 -22.54 18.92 -18.15
C GLY A 768 -22.04 20.14 -17.40
N PHE A 769 -21.13 19.99 -16.45
CA PHE A 769 -20.41 21.12 -15.85
C PHE A 769 -19.43 21.75 -16.85
N ALA A 770 -18.80 20.96 -17.72
CA ALA A 770 -17.87 21.44 -18.75
C ALA A 770 -18.52 22.21 -19.91
N MET A 771 -19.85 22.36 -19.93
CA MET A 771 -20.57 23.02 -21.03
C MET A 771 -19.94 24.36 -21.46
N PRO A 772 -19.95 24.67 -22.77
CA PRO A 772 -19.28 25.87 -23.29
C PRO A 772 -19.73 27.16 -22.59
N THR A 773 -18.75 27.91 -22.09
CA THR A 773 -18.90 29.28 -21.59
C THR A 773 -17.88 30.11 -22.34
N GLY A 774 -18.14 30.33 -23.62
CA GLY A 774 -17.18 30.93 -24.54
C GLY A 774 -16.86 32.39 -24.22
N GLU A 775 -15.59 32.77 -24.37
CA GLU A 775 -15.23 34.18 -24.51
C GLU A 775 -15.90 34.80 -25.75
N SER A 776 -16.02 36.13 -25.79
CA SER A 776 -16.44 36.79 -27.02
C SER A 776 -15.44 36.47 -28.15
N GLY A 777 -15.94 36.25 -29.38
CA GLY A 777 -15.08 35.80 -30.49
C GLY A 777 -13.88 36.72 -30.78
N ALA A 778 -14.01 38.02 -30.47
CA ALA A 778 -12.92 38.98 -30.57
C ALA A 778 -11.86 38.79 -29.47
N VAL A 779 -12.28 38.64 -28.20
CA VAL A 779 -11.37 38.38 -27.07
C VAL A 779 -10.64 37.05 -27.26
N ALA A 780 -11.35 35.99 -27.67
CA ALA A 780 -10.75 34.68 -27.91
C ALA A 780 -9.67 34.74 -29.00
N SER A 781 -9.98 35.36 -30.15
CA SER A 781 -9.05 35.53 -31.27
C SER A 781 -7.79 36.31 -30.86
N ASP A 782 -7.94 37.43 -30.15
CA ASP A 782 -6.80 38.22 -29.67
C ASP A 782 -5.95 37.46 -28.65
N ALA A 783 -6.59 36.73 -27.73
CA ALA A 783 -5.90 35.91 -26.75
C ALA A 783 -5.13 34.75 -27.42
N GLU A 784 -5.71 34.12 -28.44
CA GLU A 784 -5.05 33.09 -29.24
C GLU A 784 -3.83 33.61 -29.99
N ASN A 785 -3.92 34.81 -30.57
CA ASN A 785 -2.77 35.44 -31.22
C ASN A 785 -1.64 35.71 -30.22
N LEU A 786 -1.97 36.22 -29.03
CA LEU A 786 -0.99 36.47 -27.98
C LEU A 786 -0.26 35.21 -27.52
N VAL A 787 -0.95 34.08 -27.36
CA VAL A 787 -0.27 32.83 -26.97
C VAL A 787 0.58 32.24 -28.10
N ARG A 788 0.20 32.44 -29.36
CA ARG A 788 1.03 32.06 -30.52
C ARG A 788 2.31 32.86 -30.57
N ASP A 789 2.21 34.18 -30.38
CA ASP A 789 3.36 35.09 -30.32
C ASP A 789 4.28 34.78 -29.12
N ALA A 790 3.69 34.34 -28.01
CA ALA A 790 4.41 33.87 -26.83
C ALA A 790 5.05 32.47 -26.98
N GLY A 791 4.90 31.83 -28.14
CA GLY A 791 5.57 30.57 -28.48
C GLY A 791 4.88 29.30 -27.95
N PHE A 792 3.56 29.34 -27.72
CA PHE A 792 2.84 28.10 -27.38
C PHE A 792 2.97 27.04 -28.47
N THR A 793 3.22 25.82 -28.01
CA THR A 793 3.25 24.62 -28.84
C THR A 793 1.85 24.19 -29.28
N ARG A 794 1.75 23.20 -30.17
CA ARG A 794 0.46 22.76 -30.72
C ARG A 794 -0.48 22.26 -29.62
N SER A 795 0.02 21.44 -28.69
CA SER A 795 -0.81 20.93 -27.59
C SER A 795 -1.23 22.04 -26.62
N GLN A 796 -0.35 23.00 -26.35
CA GLN A 796 -0.62 24.17 -25.50
C GLN A 796 -1.66 25.10 -26.14
N ILE A 797 -1.59 25.38 -27.44
CA ILE A 797 -2.60 26.15 -28.15
C ILE A 797 -3.97 25.46 -28.04
N ARG A 798 -4.03 24.15 -28.30
CA ARG A 798 -5.28 23.37 -28.16
C ARG A 798 -5.86 23.47 -26.75
N ALA A 799 -5.02 23.29 -25.72
CA ALA A 799 -5.44 23.42 -24.34
C ALA A 799 -5.93 24.84 -24.01
N PHE A 800 -5.28 25.87 -24.55
CA PHE A 800 -5.69 27.26 -24.35
C PHE A 800 -7.02 27.59 -25.03
N SER A 801 -7.23 27.19 -26.29
CA SER A 801 -8.52 27.34 -26.97
C SER A 801 -9.64 26.69 -26.16
N HIS A 802 -9.39 25.49 -25.62
CA HIS A 802 -10.34 24.80 -24.75
C HIS A 802 -10.67 25.60 -23.48
N VAL A 803 -9.66 26.21 -22.83
CA VAL A 803 -9.87 27.11 -21.67
C VAL A 803 -10.77 28.29 -22.06
N THR A 804 -10.61 28.87 -23.25
CA THR A 804 -11.43 30.01 -23.68
C THR A 804 -12.86 29.64 -24.06
N GLU A 805 -13.09 28.39 -24.49
CA GLU A 805 -14.38 27.90 -24.98
C GLU A 805 -15.25 27.27 -23.88
N ASN A 806 -14.65 26.65 -22.87
CA ASN A 806 -15.34 25.75 -21.93
C ASN A 806 -15.26 26.20 -20.48
N ARG A 807 -16.26 25.79 -19.68
CA ARG A 807 -16.29 26.09 -18.24
C ARG A 807 -15.26 25.31 -17.44
N LEU A 808 -14.97 24.06 -17.82
CA LEU A 808 -13.99 23.20 -17.16
C LEU A 808 -12.89 22.82 -18.13
N THR A 809 -11.64 22.91 -17.68
CA THR A 809 -10.50 22.31 -18.38
C THR A 809 -9.57 21.62 -17.39
N LEU A 810 -9.35 20.33 -17.59
CA LEU A 810 -8.26 19.59 -16.96
C LEU A 810 -7.01 19.72 -17.84
N VAL A 811 -6.01 20.45 -17.36
CA VAL A 811 -4.71 20.54 -18.04
C VAL A 811 -3.84 19.41 -17.51
N TRP A 812 -3.79 18.32 -18.26
CA TRP A 812 -2.92 17.19 -17.96
C TRP A 812 -1.51 17.51 -18.46
N GLY A 813 -0.63 17.84 -17.52
CA GLY A 813 0.72 18.28 -17.81
C GLY A 813 1.77 17.26 -17.34
N PRO A 814 2.15 16.28 -18.19
CA PRO A 814 3.29 15.41 -17.93
C PRO A 814 4.57 16.17 -17.57
N PRO A 815 5.56 15.55 -16.92
CA PRO A 815 6.81 16.19 -16.52
C PRO A 815 7.49 16.94 -17.66
N GLY A 816 7.97 18.16 -17.40
CA GLY A 816 8.71 18.93 -18.40
C GLY A 816 7.88 19.52 -19.56
N THR A 817 6.55 19.34 -19.59
CA THR A 817 5.68 19.94 -20.63
C THR A 817 5.43 21.44 -20.47
N GLY A 818 6.00 22.06 -19.43
CA GLY A 818 5.88 23.48 -19.19
C GLY A 818 4.54 23.92 -18.61
N LYS A 819 3.87 23.08 -17.81
CA LYS A 819 2.59 23.39 -17.14
C LYS A 819 2.54 24.79 -16.49
N THR A 820 3.53 25.13 -15.66
CA THR A 820 3.59 26.47 -15.01
C THR A 820 3.76 27.60 -16.03
N HIS A 821 4.52 27.39 -17.12
CA HIS A 821 4.63 28.37 -18.20
C HIS A 821 3.30 28.51 -18.95
N PHE A 822 2.65 27.40 -19.29
CA PHE A 822 1.33 27.39 -19.91
C PHE A 822 0.32 28.19 -19.07
N LEU A 823 0.21 27.90 -17.76
CA LEU A 823 -0.74 28.59 -16.89
C LEU A 823 -0.43 30.09 -16.81
N ALA A 824 0.84 30.48 -16.62
CA ALA A 824 1.21 31.89 -16.51
C ALA A 824 0.91 32.68 -17.79
N THR A 825 1.29 32.14 -18.94
CA THR A 825 1.02 32.76 -20.25
C THR A 825 -0.48 32.79 -20.56
N ALA A 826 -1.23 31.72 -20.24
CA ALA A 826 -2.67 31.68 -20.43
C ALA A 826 -3.39 32.79 -19.64
N ILE A 827 -3.00 32.98 -18.37
CA ILE A 827 -3.50 34.07 -17.53
C ILE A 827 -3.22 35.42 -18.18
N LEU A 828 -1.95 35.70 -18.51
CA LEU A 828 -1.53 37.01 -19.02
C LEU A 828 -2.17 37.34 -20.38
N SER A 829 -2.25 36.36 -21.29
CA SER A 829 -2.90 36.51 -22.59
C SER A 829 -4.40 36.81 -22.45
N LEU A 830 -5.11 36.06 -21.62
CA LEU A 830 -6.55 36.30 -21.42
C LEU A 830 -6.83 37.63 -20.73
N VAL A 831 -6.01 38.01 -19.73
CA VAL A 831 -6.12 39.31 -19.06
C VAL A 831 -5.89 40.44 -20.04
N LYS A 832 -4.83 40.35 -20.87
CA LYS A 832 -4.52 41.37 -21.87
C LYS A 832 -5.64 41.52 -22.89
N ALA A 833 -6.13 40.40 -23.42
CA ALA A 833 -7.21 40.41 -24.41
C ALA A 833 -8.49 41.03 -23.84
N ARG A 834 -9.00 40.57 -22.69
CA ARG A 834 -10.20 41.16 -22.07
C ARG A 834 -10.06 42.65 -21.79
N ARG A 835 -8.91 43.08 -21.27
CA ARG A 835 -8.65 44.50 -21.03
C ARG A 835 -8.66 45.35 -22.30
N ALA A 836 -8.12 44.82 -23.41
CA ALA A 836 -8.15 45.51 -24.70
C ALA A 836 -9.59 45.75 -25.19
N HIS A 837 -10.53 44.89 -24.80
CA HIS A 837 -11.96 45.00 -25.09
C HIS A 837 -12.78 45.68 -23.98
N GLY A 838 -12.12 46.25 -22.95
CA GLY A 838 -12.79 46.93 -21.84
C GLY A 838 -13.53 46.00 -20.87
N GLU A 839 -13.30 44.69 -20.97
CA GLU A 839 -13.90 43.68 -20.10
C GLU A 839 -13.11 43.53 -18.80
N ARG A 840 -13.83 43.27 -17.70
CA ARG A 840 -13.21 43.00 -16.39
C ARG A 840 -12.77 41.54 -16.30
N ILE A 841 -11.73 41.29 -15.52
CA ILE A 841 -11.25 39.93 -15.26
C ILE A 841 -10.65 39.79 -13.86
N ARG A 842 -11.14 38.81 -13.12
CA ARG A 842 -10.63 38.42 -11.80
C ARG A 842 -10.13 36.99 -11.85
N VAL A 843 -8.86 36.81 -11.58
CA VAL A 843 -8.18 35.52 -11.64
C VAL A 843 -7.81 35.07 -10.23
N GLY A 844 -8.21 33.85 -9.86
CA GLY A 844 -7.74 33.16 -8.66
C GLY A 844 -6.76 32.06 -9.02
N VAL A 845 -5.60 32.05 -8.37
CA VAL A 845 -4.62 30.95 -8.42
C VAL A 845 -4.62 30.25 -7.08
N ALA A 846 -5.14 29.01 -7.06
CA ALA A 846 -5.22 28.17 -5.88
C ALA A 846 -4.33 26.93 -5.99
N ALA A 847 -3.90 26.41 -4.84
CA ALA A 847 -3.30 25.08 -4.70
C ALA A 847 -3.41 24.66 -3.22
N PHE A 848 -3.03 23.42 -2.91
CA PHE A 848 -2.95 22.96 -1.51
C PHE A 848 -1.77 23.58 -0.76
N THR A 849 -0.59 23.65 -1.40
CA THR A 849 0.65 24.12 -0.75
C THR A 849 0.98 25.57 -1.09
N HIS A 850 1.64 26.28 -0.17
CA HIS A 850 2.13 27.64 -0.43
C HIS A 850 3.13 27.69 -1.58
N ALA A 851 4.01 26.69 -1.67
CA ALA A 851 5.06 26.63 -2.69
C ALA A 851 4.48 26.55 -4.12
N ALA A 852 3.45 25.74 -4.34
CA ALA A 852 2.80 25.63 -5.65
C ALA A 852 2.17 26.98 -6.09
N VAL A 853 1.44 27.64 -5.18
CA VAL A 853 0.86 28.97 -5.46
C VAL A 853 1.95 29.99 -5.78
N GLU A 854 2.97 30.10 -4.94
CA GLU A 854 4.02 31.10 -5.08
C GLU A 854 4.85 30.86 -6.34
N ASN A 855 5.14 29.61 -6.72
CA ASN A 855 5.85 29.29 -7.95
C ASN A 855 5.12 29.81 -9.19
N LEU A 856 3.80 29.64 -9.29
CA LEU A 856 3.03 30.16 -10.42
C LEU A 856 2.95 31.69 -10.40
N LEU A 857 2.69 32.30 -9.23
CA LEU A 857 2.64 33.76 -9.10
C LEU A 857 3.97 34.43 -9.46
N VAL A 858 5.10 33.89 -9.01
CA VAL A 858 6.44 34.38 -9.34
C VAL A 858 6.63 34.33 -10.86
N LYS A 859 6.20 33.24 -11.51
CA LYS A 859 6.30 33.12 -12.97
C LYS A 859 5.43 34.15 -13.71
N VAL A 860 4.21 34.41 -13.23
CA VAL A 860 3.33 35.45 -13.77
C VAL A 860 3.95 36.84 -13.59
N GLN A 861 4.44 37.14 -12.40
CA GLN A 861 5.09 38.42 -12.09
C GLN A 861 6.32 38.66 -12.97
N ALA A 862 7.11 37.62 -13.24
CA ALA A 862 8.30 37.71 -14.09
C ALA A 862 7.96 37.98 -15.57
N SER A 863 6.80 37.53 -16.05
CA SER A 863 6.37 37.71 -17.44
C SER A 863 5.38 38.87 -17.65
N VAL A 864 4.93 39.56 -16.60
CA VAL A 864 3.87 40.59 -16.71
C VAL A 864 4.23 41.74 -17.66
N ASP A 865 5.52 42.10 -17.72
CA ASP A 865 6.04 43.20 -18.54
C ASP A 865 6.06 42.85 -20.03
N GLU A 866 6.35 41.58 -20.37
CA GLU A 866 6.31 41.07 -21.75
C GLU A 866 4.92 41.24 -22.37
N PHE A 867 3.88 41.27 -21.53
CA PHE A 867 2.49 41.50 -21.94
C PHE A 867 2.07 42.97 -21.85
N GLY A 868 2.90 43.87 -21.31
CA GLY A 868 2.59 45.30 -21.11
C GLY A 868 1.55 45.53 -20.01
N LEU A 869 1.50 44.66 -19.01
CA LEU A 869 0.47 44.67 -17.96
C LEU A 869 0.96 45.23 -16.60
N THR A 870 2.24 45.61 -16.48
CA THR A 870 2.91 46.01 -15.23
C THR A 870 2.13 47.03 -14.39
N ALA A 871 1.55 48.06 -15.02
CA ALA A 871 0.80 49.11 -14.32
C ALA A 871 -0.71 48.82 -14.18
N GLY A 872 -1.21 47.69 -14.69
CA GLY A 872 -2.65 47.45 -14.81
C GLY A 872 -3.12 46.04 -14.45
N LEU A 873 -2.26 45.19 -13.91
CA LEU A 873 -2.62 43.92 -13.27
C LEU A 873 -1.98 43.86 -11.87
N PRO A 874 -2.72 44.24 -10.81
CA PRO A 874 -2.29 43.99 -9.44
C PRO A 874 -2.26 42.48 -9.16
N ILE A 875 -1.15 42.00 -8.60
CA ILE A 875 -0.91 40.60 -8.27
C ILE A 875 -0.67 40.51 -6.76
N TYR A 876 -1.53 39.78 -6.05
CA TYR A 876 -1.41 39.63 -4.61
C TYR A 876 -1.38 38.18 -4.15
N LYS A 877 -0.51 37.89 -3.18
CA LYS A 877 -0.52 36.67 -2.39
C LYS A 877 -1.38 36.85 -1.14
N LEU A 878 -2.38 36.01 -0.95
CA LEU A 878 -3.24 36.05 0.23
C LEU A 878 -2.47 35.64 1.50
N ARG A 879 -2.67 36.43 2.57
CA ARG A 879 -2.20 36.23 3.96
C ARG A 879 -0.70 36.36 4.19
N GLU A 880 0.10 35.50 3.57
CA GLU A 880 1.55 35.43 3.82
C GLU A 880 2.27 34.76 2.64
N ILE A 881 3.57 35.04 2.56
CA ILE A 881 4.55 34.47 1.64
C ILE A 881 5.47 33.56 2.45
N ARG A 882 5.85 32.40 1.89
CA ARG A 882 6.68 31.40 2.58
C ARG A 882 7.90 30.93 1.78
N THR A 883 8.06 31.38 0.53
CA THR A 883 9.20 31.02 -0.31
C THR A 883 10.14 32.21 -0.52
N PRO A 884 11.47 31.98 -0.60
CA PRO A 884 12.43 33.04 -0.92
C PRO A 884 12.20 33.68 -2.29
N GLY A 885 11.60 32.95 -3.23
CA GLY A 885 11.18 33.48 -4.52
C GLY A 885 10.06 34.51 -4.36
N GLY A 886 9.02 34.15 -3.61
CA GLY A 886 7.89 35.02 -3.33
C GLY A 886 8.30 36.30 -2.58
N GLU A 887 9.17 36.21 -1.58
CA GLU A 887 9.56 37.38 -0.76
C GLU A 887 10.24 38.47 -1.58
N ARG A 888 10.88 38.10 -2.69
CA ARG A 888 11.60 39.02 -3.57
C ARG A 888 10.70 39.80 -4.52
N CYS A 889 9.53 39.27 -4.89
CA CYS A 889 8.75 39.83 -5.98
C CYS A 889 7.23 39.81 -5.83
N LEU A 890 6.67 39.25 -4.75
CA LEU A 890 5.22 39.21 -4.53
C LEU A 890 4.80 40.15 -3.41
N GLU A 891 3.60 40.71 -3.55
CA GLU A 891 2.98 41.53 -2.51
C GLU A 891 1.93 40.72 -1.72
N VAL A 892 1.84 40.96 -0.42
CA VAL A 892 0.85 40.31 0.45
C VAL A 892 -0.43 41.13 0.52
N LEU A 893 -1.57 40.49 0.26
CA LEU A 893 -2.88 41.03 0.62
C LEU A 893 -3.26 40.55 2.02
N ALA A 894 -3.18 41.48 2.96
CA ALA A 894 -3.64 41.29 4.34
C ALA A 894 -5.17 41.19 4.40
N HIS A 895 -5.68 40.47 5.41
CA HIS A 895 -7.11 40.14 5.53
C HIS A 895 -8.00 41.38 5.63
N ASP A 896 -7.57 42.36 6.42
CA ASP A 896 -8.24 43.65 6.65
C ASP A 896 -8.24 44.57 5.42
N ARG A 897 -7.44 44.26 4.40
CA ARG A 897 -7.35 45.03 3.14
C ARG A 897 -8.05 44.38 1.96
N ALA A 898 -8.70 43.23 2.14
CA ALA A 898 -9.32 42.48 1.04
C ALA A 898 -10.35 43.30 0.24
N GLU A 899 -11.13 44.15 0.90
CA GLU A 899 -12.12 45.01 0.23
C GLU A 899 -11.48 46.10 -0.65
N THR A 900 -10.22 46.47 -0.38
CA THR A 900 -9.52 47.54 -1.10
C THR A 900 -9.17 47.17 -2.54
N VAL A 901 -9.17 45.87 -2.88
CA VAL A 901 -8.79 45.39 -4.21
C VAL A 901 -9.99 45.07 -5.11
N VAL A 902 -11.22 45.13 -4.59
CA VAL A 902 -12.46 44.72 -5.31
C VAL A 902 -12.73 45.59 -6.54
N GLY A 903 -12.30 46.85 -6.51
CA GLY A 903 -12.54 47.84 -7.56
C GLY A 903 -11.63 47.75 -8.79
N TYR A 904 -10.56 46.92 -8.75
CA TYR A 904 -9.64 46.83 -9.88
C TYR A 904 -10.32 46.17 -11.10
N PRO A 905 -10.16 46.72 -12.33
CA PRO A 905 -10.75 46.17 -13.54
C PRO A 905 -10.13 44.83 -13.94
N ALA A 906 -8.85 44.63 -13.64
CA ALA A 906 -8.16 43.35 -13.71
C ALA A 906 -7.48 43.09 -12.37
N LEU A 907 -7.58 41.86 -11.84
CA LEU A 907 -7.03 41.49 -10.54
C LEU A 907 -6.58 40.03 -10.55
N LEU A 908 -5.40 39.76 -10.02
CA LEU A 908 -4.91 38.40 -9.78
C LEU A 908 -4.65 38.17 -8.30
N LEU A 909 -5.31 37.17 -7.74
CA LEU A 909 -5.15 36.74 -6.36
C LEU A 909 -4.58 35.32 -6.34
N GLY A 910 -3.55 35.07 -5.54
CA GLY A 910 -3.07 33.71 -5.29
C GLY A 910 -3.10 33.35 -3.81
N GLY A 911 -3.60 32.17 -3.50
CA GLY A 911 -3.76 31.71 -2.13
C GLY A 911 -3.91 30.20 -2.05
N THR A 912 -3.67 29.61 -0.90
CA THR A 912 -4.07 28.22 -0.70
C THR A 912 -5.60 28.13 -0.72
N VAL A 913 -6.18 26.95 -0.93
CA VAL A 913 -7.64 26.76 -0.90
C VAL A 913 -8.28 27.30 0.39
N HIS A 914 -7.61 27.11 1.52
CA HIS A 914 -8.03 27.66 2.82
C HIS A 914 -7.86 29.19 2.93
N GLY A 915 -6.88 29.76 2.22
CA GLY A 915 -6.69 31.21 2.14
C GLY A 915 -7.87 31.89 1.45
N PHE A 916 -8.36 31.31 0.35
CA PHE A 916 -9.56 31.78 -0.35
C PHE A 916 -10.82 31.61 0.50
N ALA A 917 -11.06 30.41 1.06
CA ALA A 917 -12.25 30.14 1.87
C ALA A 917 -12.43 31.14 3.03
N ARG A 918 -11.32 31.52 3.69
CA ARG A 918 -11.35 32.48 4.81
C ARG A 918 -11.69 33.90 4.38
N LEU A 919 -11.45 34.23 3.12
CA LEU A 919 -11.65 35.56 2.54
C LEU A 919 -12.86 35.64 1.60
N GLU A 920 -13.63 34.56 1.49
CA GLU A 920 -14.77 34.42 0.56
C GLU A 920 -15.76 35.57 0.66
N LYS A 921 -16.11 36.00 1.89
CA LYS A 921 -17.07 37.08 2.11
C LYS A 921 -16.55 38.48 1.74
N SER A 922 -15.23 38.65 1.64
CA SER A 922 -14.59 39.95 1.40
C SER A 922 -14.02 40.08 -0.01
N LEU A 923 -13.89 38.97 -0.74
CA LEU A 923 -13.36 38.94 -2.11
C LEU A 923 -14.50 38.85 -3.13
N PRO A 924 -14.32 39.39 -4.35
CA PRO A 924 -15.30 39.24 -5.41
C PRO A 924 -15.30 37.81 -5.97
N SER A 925 -16.37 37.44 -6.68
CA SER A 925 -16.37 36.23 -7.50
C SER A 925 -15.31 36.28 -8.60
N LEU A 926 -14.78 35.11 -8.93
CA LEU A 926 -13.70 34.93 -9.89
C LEU A 926 -14.26 34.58 -11.27
N ASP A 927 -13.66 35.15 -12.32
CA ASP A 927 -13.97 34.84 -13.71
C ASP A 927 -13.13 33.64 -14.22
N LEU A 928 -11.96 33.44 -13.61
CA LEU A 928 -11.07 32.32 -13.87
C LEU A 928 -10.48 31.83 -12.54
N LEU A 929 -10.69 30.55 -12.23
CA LEU A 929 -10.06 29.87 -11.10
C LEU A 929 -9.12 28.80 -11.64
N ILE A 930 -7.83 28.96 -11.37
CA ILE A 930 -6.80 27.98 -11.70
C ILE A 930 -6.40 27.27 -10.41
N VAL A 931 -6.46 25.94 -10.41
CA VAL A 931 -5.95 25.10 -9.34
C VAL A 931 -4.74 24.35 -9.86
N ASP A 932 -3.53 24.75 -9.42
CA ASP A 932 -2.29 24.04 -9.76
C ASP A 932 -2.04 22.89 -8.78
N GLU A 933 -1.31 21.88 -9.25
CA GLU A 933 -1.09 20.61 -8.55
C GLU A 933 -2.38 19.92 -8.06
N ALA A 934 -3.45 19.99 -8.86
CA ALA A 934 -4.75 19.41 -8.54
C ALA A 934 -4.73 17.87 -8.38
N SER A 935 -3.72 17.19 -8.94
CA SER A 935 -3.49 15.75 -8.74
C SER A 935 -2.94 15.39 -7.35
N GLN A 936 -2.55 16.38 -6.55
CA GLN A 936 -2.18 16.22 -5.14
C GLN A 936 -3.31 16.68 -4.21
N MET A 937 -4.49 17.01 -4.76
CA MET A 937 -5.60 17.59 -4.01
C MET A 937 -6.79 16.65 -3.95
N ARG A 938 -7.38 16.50 -2.77
CA ARG A 938 -8.65 15.79 -2.57
C ARG A 938 -9.84 16.65 -2.99
N ALA A 939 -10.98 16.02 -3.28
CA ALA A 939 -12.22 16.75 -3.60
C ALA A 939 -12.67 17.67 -2.44
N THR A 940 -12.44 17.26 -1.19
CA THR A 940 -12.73 18.08 0.02
C THR A 940 -11.95 19.40 0.06
N GLU A 941 -10.77 19.46 -0.55
CA GLU A 941 -9.94 20.66 -0.62
C GLU A 941 -10.42 21.59 -1.74
N LEU A 942 -10.88 21.05 -2.88
CA LEU A 942 -11.50 21.84 -3.94
C LEU A 942 -12.80 22.52 -3.47
N ALA A 943 -13.60 21.84 -2.64
CA ALA A 943 -14.83 22.39 -2.04
C ALA A 943 -14.61 23.71 -1.27
N MET A 944 -13.39 23.93 -0.75
CA MET A 944 -13.03 25.14 -0.03
C MET A 944 -12.94 26.37 -0.94
N VAL A 945 -12.61 26.21 -2.22
CA VAL A 945 -12.34 27.33 -3.14
C VAL A 945 -13.33 27.42 -4.30
N LEU A 946 -13.92 26.30 -4.75
CA LEU A 946 -14.79 26.30 -5.92
C LEU A 946 -15.96 27.31 -5.85
N PRO A 947 -16.60 27.56 -4.69
CA PRO A 947 -17.70 28.54 -4.63
C PRO A 947 -17.28 30.00 -4.87
N MET A 948 -15.97 30.30 -4.89
CA MET A 948 -15.47 31.60 -5.37
C MET A 948 -15.68 31.79 -6.87
N LEU A 949 -15.88 30.70 -7.63
CA LEU A 949 -16.07 30.75 -9.07
C LEU A 949 -17.44 31.34 -9.40
N GLY A 950 -17.46 32.35 -10.28
CA GLY A 950 -18.71 32.93 -10.75
C GLY A 950 -19.55 31.95 -11.59
N SER A 951 -20.85 32.21 -11.71
CA SER A 951 -21.76 31.40 -12.54
C SER A 951 -21.38 31.36 -14.02
N GLY A 952 -20.64 32.34 -14.53
CA GLY A 952 -20.02 32.32 -15.87
C GLY A 952 -18.49 32.15 -15.85
N GLY A 953 -17.90 31.82 -14.70
CA GLY A 953 -16.46 31.67 -14.52
C GLY A 953 -15.95 30.33 -15.05
N ARG A 954 -14.64 30.25 -15.25
CA ARG A 954 -13.94 29.06 -15.78
C ARG A 954 -13.06 28.41 -14.72
N LEU A 955 -13.13 27.10 -14.61
CA LEU A 955 -12.29 26.27 -13.75
C LEU A 955 -11.22 25.58 -14.59
N VAL A 956 -9.96 25.82 -14.23
CA VAL A 956 -8.82 25.09 -14.79
C VAL A 956 -8.16 24.31 -13.66
N LEU A 957 -8.20 22.97 -13.73
CA LEU A 957 -7.45 22.12 -12.82
C LEU A 957 -6.22 21.62 -13.56
N ALA A 958 -5.02 21.90 -13.05
CA ALA A 958 -3.77 21.53 -13.69
C ALA A 958 -3.02 20.52 -12.82
N GLY A 959 -2.61 19.40 -13.41
CA GLY A 959 -2.05 18.29 -12.63
C GLY A 959 -1.55 17.15 -13.50
N ASP A 960 -1.09 16.11 -12.82
CA ASP A 960 -0.71 14.83 -13.40
C ASP A 960 -0.89 13.72 -12.36
N ASP A 961 -1.93 12.90 -12.52
CA ASP A 961 -2.25 11.76 -11.66
C ASP A 961 -1.32 10.55 -11.86
N LEU A 962 -0.37 10.64 -12.81
CA LEU A 962 0.75 9.69 -12.91
C LEU A 962 2.00 10.15 -12.13
N GLN A 963 1.95 11.32 -11.48
CA GLN A 963 2.91 11.79 -10.47
C GLN A 963 2.35 11.58 -9.04
N LEU A 964 2.97 12.13 -8.00
CA LEU A 964 2.57 11.84 -6.61
C LEU A 964 1.09 12.18 -6.33
N PRO A 965 0.28 11.23 -5.83
CA PRO A 965 -1.09 11.49 -5.37
C PRO A 965 -1.09 12.16 -3.98
N PRO A 966 -2.24 12.63 -3.47
CA PRO A 966 -2.38 12.97 -2.06
C PRO A 966 -2.06 11.77 -1.17
N VAL A 967 -1.56 12.04 0.05
CA VAL A 967 -1.34 11.00 1.05
C VAL A 967 -2.68 10.58 1.64
N ILE A 968 -3.04 9.32 1.47
CA ILE A 968 -4.25 8.68 2.00
C ILE A 968 -3.84 7.64 3.04
N GLN A 969 -4.37 7.74 4.25
CA GLN A 969 -4.05 6.83 5.37
C GLN A 969 -5.07 5.69 5.51
N GLY A 970 -6.32 5.96 5.16
CA GLY A 970 -7.42 5.01 5.19
C GLY A 970 -7.33 3.97 4.08
N VAL A 971 -7.85 2.78 4.38
CA VAL A 971 -8.04 1.73 3.38
C VAL A 971 -9.47 1.83 2.87
N TYR A 972 -9.61 2.02 1.56
CA TYR A 972 -10.90 2.11 0.88
C TYR A 972 -11.05 0.94 -0.09
N PRO A 973 -12.24 0.32 -0.16
CA PRO A 973 -12.53 -0.72 -1.14
C PRO A 973 -12.48 -0.15 -2.57
N ALA A 974 -12.15 -1.00 -3.54
CA ALA A 974 -12.17 -0.62 -4.94
C ALA A 974 -13.59 -0.20 -5.37
N PRO A 975 -13.74 0.92 -6.09
CA PRO A 975 -15.04 1.32 -6.65
C PRO A 975 -15.56 0.30 -7.67
N VAL A 976 -16.89 0.17 -7.76
CA VAL A 976 -17.58 -0.79 -8.64
C VAL A 976 -17.26 -0.57 -10.12
N ASP A 977 -17.04 0.68 -10.52
CA ASP A 977 -16.66 1.05 -11.89
C ASP A 977 -15.17 0.82 -12.20
N GLY A 978 -14.37 0.42 -11.20
CA GLY A 978 -12.92 0.26 -11.32
C GLY A 978 -12.15 1.58 -11.49
N LEU A 979 -12.82 2.74 -11.39
CA LEU A 979 -12.22 4.06 -11.54
C LEU A 979 -11.80 4.62 -10.18
N PRO A 980 -10.88 5.62 -10.13
CA PRO A 980 -10.56 6.30 -8.88
C PRO A 980 -11.80 6.85 -8.16
N GLY A 981 -11.92 6.59 -6.85
CA GLY A 981 -13.02 7.07 -6.01
C GLY A 981 -12.81 8.49 -5.48
N LEU A 982 -13.74 8.97 -4.66
CA LEU A 982 -13.71 10.33 -4.09
C LEU A 982 -12.60 10.52 -3.04
N GLU A 983 -12.04 9.43 -2.53
CA GLU A 983 -10.87 9.40 -1.66
C GLU A 983 -9.55 9.73 -2.40
N ASP A 984 -9.51 9.54 -3.72
CA ASP A 984 -8.34 9.87 -4.55
C ASP A 984 -8.29 11.39 -4.84
N SER A 985 -7.32 11.83 -5.64
CA SER A 985 -7.25 13.22 -6.09
C SER A 985 -8.45 13.58 -6.97
N VAL A 986 -8.92 14.82 -6.84
CA VAL A 986 -10.01 15.34 -7.66
C VAL A 986 -9.64 15.34 -9.16
N PHE A 987 -8.36 15.49 -9.48
CA PHE A 987 -7.88 15.41 -10.86
C PHE A 987 -7.98 13.98 -11.41
N ALA A 988 -7.55 12.95 -10.65
CA ALA A 988 -7.68 11.56 -11.05
C ALA A 988 -9.17 11.16 -11.17
N TYR A 989 -9.99 11.52 -10.17
CA TYR A 989 -11.43 11.27 -10.17
C TYR A 989 -12.11 11.80 -11.45
N LEU A 990 -11.80 13.04 -11.86
CA LEU A 990 -12.39 13.65 -13.05
C LEU A 990 -11.77 13.12 -14.35
N ARG A 991 -10.44 13.00 -14.45
CA ARG A 991 -9.76 12.60 -15.70
C ARG A 991 -10.18 11.21 -16.16
N HIS A 992 -10.28 10.24 -15.24
CA HIS A 992 -10.68 8.87 -15.57
C HIS A 992 -12.17 8.74 -15.90
N ARG A 993 -12.98 9.77 -15.62
CA ARG A 993 -14.40 9.87 -16.02
C ARG A 993 -14.59 10.64 -17.33
N ASP A 994 -13.51 11.13 -17.94
CA ASP A 994 -13.53 11.63 -19.32
C ASP A 994 -13.32 10.48 -20.30
N ASP A 995 -13.85 10.58 -21.52
CA ASP A 995 -13.59 9.55 -22.53
C ASP A 995 -12.19 9.73 -23.11
N PRO A 996 -11.24 8.80 -22.92
CA PRO A 996 -9.87 8.96 -23.40
C PRO A 996 -9.78 9.03 -24.93
N SER A 997 -10.75 8.47 -25.66
CA SER A 997 -10.80 8.52 -27.12
C SER A 997 -11.37 9.85 -27.65
N ARG A 998 -12.22 10.51 -26.87
CA ARG A 998 -12.92 11.75 -27.21
C ARG A 998 -13.06 12.65 -25.97
N PRO A 999 -11.96 13.22 -25.46
CA PRO A 999 -11.99 13.97 -24.22
C PRO A 999 -12.85 15.22 -24.37
N VAL A 1000 -13.72 15.46 -23.39
CA VAL A 1000 -14.64 16.60 -23.35
C VAL A 1000 -14.04 17.76 -22.55
N TYR A 1001 -13.20 17.47 -21.56
CA TYR A 1001 -12.59 18.50 -20.72
C TYR A 1001 -11.12 18.26 -20.41
N THR A 1002 -10.56 17.11 -20.79
CA THR A 1002 -9.15 16.78 -20.57
C THR A 1002 -8.26 17.17 -21.74
N CYS A 1003 -7.29 18.05 -21.47
CA CYS A 1003 -6.30 18.50 -22.44
C CYS A 1003 -4.89 18.08 -22.00
N GLN A 1004 -4.30 17.11 -22.71
CA GLN A 1004 -2.91 16.70 -22.47
C GLN A 1004 -1.92 17.65 -23.17
N LEU A 1005 -0.89 18.09 -22.44
CA LEU A 1005 0.30 18.75 -22.99
C LEU A 1005 1.32 17.68 -23.44
N GLN A 1006 1.93 17.87 -24.60
CA GLN A 1006 2.69 16.81 -25.29
C GLN A 1006 4.18 17.13 -25.47
N GLU A 1007 4.54 18.40 -25.69
CA GLU A 1007 5.90 18.82 -25.99
C GLU A 1007 6.74 18.98 -24.71
N ASN A 1008 7.77 18.16 -24.55
CA ASN A 1008 8.67 18.10 -23.40
C ASN A 1008 9.91 19.01 -23.55
N TRP A 1009 10.08 19.96 -22.65
CA TRP A 1009 11.18 20.94 -22.65
C TRP A 1009 12.36 20.57 -21.74
N ARG A 1010 12.32 19.39 -21.11
CA ARG A 1010 13.29 18.97 -20.08
C ARG A 1010 14.23 17.87 -20.57
N MET A 1011 13.68 16.76 -21.06
CA MET A 1011 14.36 15.48 -21.25
C MET A 1011 14.79 15.24 -22.69
N ASN A 1012 15.93 14.58 -22.89
CA ASN A 1012 16.31 14.07 -24.21
C ASN A 1012 15.43 12.90 -24.68
N ARG A 1013 15.62 12.49 -25.95
CA ARG A 1013 14.82 11.45 -26.61
C ARG A 1013 14.75 10.15 -25.83
N THR A 1014 15.88 9.68 -25.28
CA THR A 1014 15.92 8.42 -24.52
C THR A 1014 15.19 8.54 -23.20
N LEU A 1015 15.42 9.62 -22.44
CA LEU A 1015 14.80 9.83 -21.13
C LEU A 1015 13.28 10.09 -21.22
N SER A 1016 12.82 10.77 -22.28
CA SER A 1016 11.39 10.93 -22.53
C SER A 1016 10.75 9.68 -23.15
N GLY A 1017 11.53 8.88 -23.89
CA GLY A 1017 11.04 7.71 -24.63
C GLY A 1017 10.41 6.65 -23.73
N PHE A 1018 11.11 6.27 -22.65
CA PHE A 1018 10.58 5.29 -21.69
C PHE A 1018 9.19 5.68 -21.12
N PRO A 1019 9.01 6.86 -20.47
CA PRO A 1019 7.70 7.26 -19.98
C PRO A 1019 6.68 7.55 -21.10
N ALA A 1020 7.11 7.88 -22.32
CA ALA A 1020 6.19 7.98 -23.47
C ALA A 1020 5.61 6.61 -23.84
N GLU A 1021 6.43 5.58 -23.89
CA GLU A 1021 6.02 4.21 -24.23
C GLU A 1021 5.18 3.55 -23.13
N THR A 1022 5.49 3.82 -21.86
CA THR A 1022 4.84 3.13 -20.74
C THR A 1022 3.69 3.89 -20.08
N LEU A 1023 3.63 5.23 -20.19
CA LEU A 1023 2.70 6.05 -19.39
C LEU A 1023 1.93 7.12 -20.18
N TYR A 1024 2.62 7.95 -20.97
CA TYR A 1024 2.04 9.19 -21.50
C TYR A 1024 1.61 9.12 -22.98
N GLY A 1025 1.96 8.03 -23.67
CA GLY A 1025 1.71 7.83 -25.09
C GLY A 1025 2.79 8.46 -25.98
N THR A 1026 2.87 7.99 -27.23
CA THR A 1026 3.92 8.36 -28.20
C THR A 1026 3.89 9.83 -28.64
N GLY A 1027 2.81 10.57 -28.33
CA GLY A 1027 2.75 12.01 -28.53
C GLY A 1027 3.63 12.82 -27.56
N TYR A 1028 4.04 12.24 -26.43
CA TYR A 1028 4.92 12.88 -25.46
C TYR A 1028 6.38 12.85 -25.94
N VAL A 1029 6.86 13.96 -26.50
CA VAL A 1029 8.14 14.03 -27.22
C VAL A 1029 8.93 15.28 -26.88
N PRO A 1030 10.27 15.28 -27.02
CA PRO A 1030 11.08 16.49 -26.87
C PRO A 1030 10.57 17.63 -27.76
N ALA A 1031 10.43 18.82 -27.19
CA ALA A 1031 9.87 19.99 -27.86
C ALA A 1031 10.73 20.50 -29.03
N THR A 1032 12.03 20.26 -28.98
CA THR A 1032 12.99 20.67 -30.03
C THR A 1032 14.09 19.62 -30.21
N ASP A 1033 14.75 19.63 -31.36
CA ASP A 1033 15.92 18.77 -31.64
C ASP A 1033 17.08 19.03 -30.68
N ALA A 1034 17.25 20.28 -30.21
CA ALA A 1034 18.28 20.62 -29.24
C ALA A 1034 18.05 19.92 -27.90
N ILE A 1035 16.79 19.90 -27.43
CA ILE A 1035 16.40 19.16 -26.23
C ILE A 1035 16.52 17.65 -26.48
N ALA A 1036 16.11 17.16 -27.67
CA ALA A 1036 16.18 15.74 -28.02
C ALA A 1036 17.61 15.17 -27.98
N ARG A 1037 18.62 15.99 -28.33
CA ARG A 1037 20.04 15.58 -28.43
C ARG A 1037 20.88 15.98 -27.21
N GLN A 1038 20.31 16.61 -26.19
CA GLN A 1038 21.11 17.08 -25.06
C GLN A 1038 21.76 15.91 -24.30
N GLN A 1039 23.03 16.08 -23.95
CA GLN A 1039 23.84 15.13 -23.18
C GLN A 1039 24.52 15.84 -22.02
N ILE A 1040 25.05 15.08 -21.07
CA ILE A 1040 26.04 15.58 -20.12
C ILE A 1040 27.36 15.84 -20.86
N ALA A 1041 28.13 16.81 -20.41
CA ALA A 1041 29.47 17.08 -20.94
C ALA A 1041 30.48 16.77 -19.83
N LEU A 1042 31.51 15.99 -20.15
CA LEU A 1042 32.51 15.52 -19.20
C LEU A 1042 33.91 16.01 -19.60
N ALA A 1043 34.67 16.51 -18.64
CA ALA A 1043 36.08 16.81 -18.81
C ALA A 1043 36.90 15.53 -19.06
N PRO A 1044 38.00 15.62 -19.83
CA PRO A 1044 38.99 14.55 -19.90
C PRO A 1044 39.63 14.33 -18.52
N ALA A 1045 39.66 13.09 -18.07
CA ALA A 1045 40.25 12.71 -16.77
C ALA A 1045 40.87 11.30 -16.89
N PRO A 1046 41.74 10.90 -15.94
CA PRO A 1046 42.20 9.52 -15.84
C PRO A 1046 41.02 8.54 -15.78
N PRO A 1047 41.16 7.32 -16.31
CA PRO A 1047 40.10 6.32 -16.27
C PRO A 1047 39.75 5.96 -14.82
N LEU A 1048 38.44 5.97 -14.52
CA LEU A 1048 37.86 5.54 -13.25
C LEU A 1048 37.72 4.01 -13.20
N GLU A 1049 37.09 3.50 -12.13
CA GLU A 1049 36.61 2.11 -12.09
C GLU A 1049 35.79 1.79 -13.35
N GLU A 1050 35.97 0.61 -13.92
CA GLU A 1050 35.44 0.26 -15.24
C GLU A 1050 33.90 0.40 -15.33
N TRP A 1051 33.20 0.01 -14.26
CA TRP A 1051 31.74 0.14 -14.19
C TRP A 1051 31.28 1.61 -14.11
N VAL A 1052 32.08 2.50 -13.49
CA VAL A 1052 31.77 3.93 -13.40
C VAL A 1052 31.90 4.57 -14.77
N GLU A 1053 33.00 4.32 -15.50
CA GLU A 1053 33.17 4.80 -16.89
C GLU A 1053 32.04 4.30 -17.79
N TRP A 1054 31.66 3.03 -17.62
CA TRP A 1054 30.55 2.44 -18.36
C TRP A 1054 29.23 3.16 -18.09
N ALA A 1055 28.95 3.46 -16.82
CA ALA A 1055 27.73 4.10 -16.36
C ALA A 1055 27.66 5.59 -16.74
N ILE A 1056 28.73 6.37 -16.63
CA ILE A 1056 28.69 7.82 -16.90
C ILE A 1056 28.78 8.19 -18.38
N ASN A 1057 28.99 7.23 -19.29
CA ASN A 1057 29.12 7.51 -20.72
C ASN A 1057 27.98 8.44 -21.24
N PRO A 1058 28.30 9.65 -21.77
CA PRO A 1058 27.30 10.61 -22.22
C PRO A 1058 26.39 10.12 -23.34
N ALA A 1059 26.84 9.14 -24.13
CA ALA A 1059 26.09 8.60 -25.25
C ALA A 1059 24.85 7.80 -24.83
N TYR A 1060 24.76 7.37 -23.57
CA TYR A 1060 23.67 6.52 -23.07
C TYR A 1060 22.91 7.24 -21.95
N PRO A 1061 21.87 8.03 -22.23
CA PRO A 1061 21.21 8.85 -21.22
C PRO A 1061 20.61 8.09 -20.03
N LEU A 1062 20.12 6.88 -20.24
CA LEU A 1062 19.44 6.08 -19.22
C LEU A 1062 20.29 4.85 -18.85
N VAL A 1063 20.53 4.64 -17.57
CA VAL A 1063 21.35 3.53 -17.05
C VAL A 1063 20.64 2.86 -15.88
N LEU A 1064 20.53 1.54 -15.92
CA LEU A 1064 20.02 0.70 -14.84
C LEU A 1064 21.15 -0.16 -14.27
N CYS A 1065 21.42 -0.02 -12.99
CA CYS A 1065 22.39 -0.75 -12.20
C CYS A 1065 21.67 -1.77 -11.30
N VAL A 1066 21.80 -3.05 -11.60
CA VAL A 1066 21.20 -4.15 -10.82
C VAL A 1066 22.23 -4.72 -9.86
N LEU A 1067 21.99 -4.56 -8.56
CA LEU A 1067 22.88 -5.06 -7.50
C LEU A 1067 22.47 -6.47 -7.06
N GLU A 1068 23.41 -7.41 -7.05
CA GLU A 1068 23.20 -8.81 -6.71
C GLU A 1068 24.08 -9.25 -5.53
N GLY A 1069 23.61 -10.21 -4.74
CA GLY A 1069 24.38 -10.77 -3.63
C GLY A 1069 24.37 -9.93 -2.35
N VAL A 1070 23.47 -8.96 -2.23
CA VAL A 1070 23.29 -8.10 -1.05
C VAL A 1070 21.88 -8.30 -0.47
N ARG A 1071 21.77 -8.41 0.86
CA ARG A 1071 20.48 -8.49 1.58
C ARG A 1071 20.44 -7.50 2.73
N THR A 1072 19.50 -6.57 2.64
CA THR A 1072 19.32 -5.41 3.52
C THR A 1072 17.87 -4.96 3.49
N THR A 1073 17.38 -4.39 4.59
CA THR A 1073 16.00 -3.86 4.69
C THR A 1073 15.89 -2.48 4.04
N VAL A 1074 15.96 -1.39 4.81
CA VAL A 1074 15.76 0.00 4.32
C VAL A 1074 17.06 0.77 4.14
N GLU A 1075 18.20 0.15 4.48
CA GLU A 1075 19.54 0.74 4.41
C GLU A 1075 20.49 -0.25 3.73
N ASN A 1076 21.09 0.14 2.59
CA ASN A 1076 22.06 -0.64 1.84
C ASN A 1076 23.39 0.11 1.71
N PRO A 1077 24.34 -0.15 2.63
CA PRO A 1077 25.66 0.48 2.61
C PRO A 1077 26.46 0.20 1.33
N VAL A 1078 26.29 -0.97 0.70
CA VAL A 1078 26.99 -1.34 -0.52
C VAL A 1078 26.50 -0.48 -1.68
N GLU A 1079 25.18 -0.37 -1.85
CA GLU A 1079 24.57 0.51 -2.85
C GLU A 1079 24.93 1.98 -2.60
N ALA A 1080 24.87 2.43 -1.35
CA ALA A 1080 25.24 3.79 -0.96
C ALA A 1080 26.69 4.14 -1.33
N ALA A 1081 27.63 3.21 -1.12
CA ALA A 1081 29.03 3.38 -1.51
C ALA A 1081 29.23 3.43 -3.04
N LEU A 1082 28.44 2.67 -3.82
CA LEU A 1082 28.45 2.76 -5.29
C LEU A 1082 27.92 4.12 -5.76
N VAL A 1083 26.79 4.56 -5.21
CA VAL A 1083 26.18 5.87 -5.50
C VAL A 1083 27.15 7.01 -5.18
N ALA A 1084 27.81 6.96 -4.02
CA ALA A 1084 28.78 7.97 -3.61
C ALA A 1084 29.98 8.07 -4.56
N ARG A 1085 30.55 6.92 -4.99
CA ARG A 1085 31.63 6.88 -5.98
C ARG A 1085 31.23 7.48 -7.33
N LEU A 1086 30.03 7.14 -7.80
CA LEU A 1086 29.48 7.69 -9.04
C LEU A 1086 29.28 9.21 -8.95
N ALA A 1087 28.78 9.70 -7.81
CA ALA A 1087 28.60 11.14 -7.56
C ALA A 1087 29.94 11.88 -7.49
N GLY A 1088 30.97 11.29 -6.87
CA GLY A 1088 32.33 11.82 -6.86
C GLY A 1088 32.90 11.96 -8.28
N ALA A 1089 32.78 10.91 -9.09
CA ALA A 1089 33.20 10.92 -10.49
C ALA A 1089 32.49 12.01 -11.32
N LEU A 1090 31.18 12.16 -11.16
CA LEU A 1090 30.43 13.24 -11.81
C LEU A 1090 30.87 14.61 -11.30
N ARG A 1091 31.15 14.75 -10.01
CA ARG A 1091 31.59 16.03 -9.44
C ARG A 1091 32.94 16.49 -9.99
N GLU A 1092 33.85 15.57 -10.28
CA GLU A 1092 35.16 15.88 -10.86
C GLU A 1092 35.08 16.21 -12.35
N ARG A 1093 34.19 15.54 -13.09
CA ARG A 1093 34.20 15.58 -14.56
C ARG A 1093 33.06 16.37 -15.19
N LEU A 1094 31.90 16.49 -14.53
CA LEU A 1094 30.74 17.17 -15.12
C LEU A 1094 31.03 18.66 -15.32
N LEU A 1095 30.88 19.11 -16.57
CA LEU A 1095 31.07 20.50 -16.93
C LEU A 1095 29.85 21.33 -16.54
N ASP A 1096 30.09 22.46 -15.89
CA ASP A 1096 29.07 23.47 -15.60
C ASP A 1096 28.62 24.11 -16.92
N PRO A 1097 27.33 24.05 -17.29
CA PRO A 1097 26.84 24.62 -18.54
C PRO A 1097 27.11 26.13 -18.69
N GLY A 1098 27.23 26.86 -17.58
CA GLY A 1098 27.48 28.30 -17.61
C GLY A 1098 28.93 28.66 -17.96
N SER A 1099 29.89 27.86 -17.51
CA SER A 1099 31.33 28.14 -17.71
C SER A 1099 31.99 27.26 -18.77
N GLY A 1100 31.42 26.09 -19.08
CA GLY A 1100 32.05 25.09 -19.95
C GLY A 1100 33.20 24.32 -19.29
N GLU A 1101 33.47 24.57 -18.01
CA GLU A 1101 34.55 23.98 -17.23
C GLU A 1101 33.96 23.12 -16.08
N PRO A 1102 34.75 22.22 -15.45
CA PRO A 1102 34.31 21.53 -14.25
C PRO A 1102 33.91 22.50 -13.13
N TYR A 1103 32.94 22.11 -12.31
CA TYR A 1103 32.51 22.93 -11.17
C TYR A 1103 33.71 23.25 -10.24
N PRO A 1104 33.95 24.52 -9.88
CA PRO A 1104 35.12 24.89 -9.08
C PRO A 1104 35.08 24.23 -7.70
N ALA A 1105 36.23 23.88 -7.12
CA ALA A 1105 36.34 23.29 -5.77
C ALA A 1105 36.13 24.37 -4.68
N THR A 1106 34.94 24.95 -4.65
CA THR A 1106 34.50 26.02 -3.74
C THR A 1106 33.10 25.71 -3.23
N GLU A 1107 32.67 26.36 -2.15
CA GLU A 1107 31.29 26.27 -1.64
C GLU A 1107 30.25 26.59 -2.74
N ASP A 1108 30.47 27.66 -3.51
CA ASP A 1108 29.60 28.02 -4.64
C ASP A 1108 29.59 26.96 -5.76
N GLY A 1109 30.76 26.37 -6.05
CA GLY A 1109 30.85 25.29 -7.04
C GLY A 1109 30.11 24.02 -6.61
N ASP A 1110 30.21 23.63 -5.34
CA ASP A 1110 29.44 22.52 -4.80
C ASP A 1110 27.93 22.84 -4.76
N TYR A 1111 27.55 24.06 -4.37
CA TYR A 1111 26.16 24.53 -4.45
C TYR A 1111 25.60 24.41 -5.86
N ARG A 1112 26.30 24.94 -6.87
CA ARG A 1112 25.88 24.86 -8.27
C ARG A 1112 25.83 23.43 -8.79
N PHE A 1113 26.80 22.60 -8.42
CA PHE A 1113 26.80 21.18 -8.77
C PHE A 1113 25.56 20.46 -8.24
N TRP A 1114 25.26 20.60 -6.95
CA TRP A 1114 24.10 19.95 -6.32
C TRP A 1114 22.76 20.54 -6.74
N ARG A 1115 22.73 21.82 -7.15
CA ARG A 1115 21.50 22.50 -7.58
C ARG A 1115 21.17 22.30 -9.05
N HIS A 1116 22.17 22.19 -9.92
CA HIS A 1116 21.99 22.18 -11.37
C HIS A 1116 22.64 20.99 -12.07
N GLY A 1117 23.71 20.43 -11.50
CA GLY A 1117 24.46 19.32 -12.07
C GLY A 1117 23.88 17.95 -11.73
N LEU A 1118 23.77 17.63 -10.45
CA LEU A 1118 23.36 16.33 -9.93
C LEU A 1118 22.49 16.47 -8.68
N PHE A 1119 21.48 15.61 -8.53
CA PHE A 1119 20.93 15.26 -7.22
C PHE A 1119 20.72 13.75 -7.12
N ILE A 1120 20.53 13.28 -5.89
CA ILE A 1120 20.35 11.86 -5.58
C ILE A 1120 19.00 11.64 -4.89
N VAL A 1121 18.20 10.72 -5.42
CA VAL A 1121 16.87 10.40 -4.93
C VAL A 1121 16.89 9.03 -4.27
N SER A 1122 16.28 8.92 -3.09
CA SER A 1122 16.03 7.62 -2.43
C SER A 1122 14.68 7.61 -1.72
N PRO A 1123 13.93 6.49 -1.73
CA PRO A 1123 12.63 6.41 -1.07
C PRO A 1123 12.75 6.47 0.47
N HIS A 1124 13.77 5.82 1.05
CA HIS A 1124 13.96 5.78 2.50
C HIS A 1124 14.99 6.77 3.00
N HIS A 1125 14.68 7.39 4.13
CA HIS A 1125 15.58 8.27 4.85
C HIS A 1125 16.82 7.54 5.41
N ALA A 1126 16.69 6.27 5.82
CA ALA A 1126 17.83 5.46 6.26
C ALA A 1126 18.87 5.32 5.14
N GLN A 1127 18.42 4.99 3.92
CA GLN A 1127 19.27 4.97 2.73
C GLN A 1127 19.83 6.36 2.37
N ILE A 1128 19.06 7.44 2.54
CA ILE A 1128 19.59 8.82 2.38
C ILE A 1128 20.75 9.08 3.35
N GLY A 1129 20.62 8.65 4.61
CA GLY A 1129 21.69 8.71 5.61
C GLY A 1129 22.93 7.95 5.18
N ALA A 1130 22.77 6.69 4.77
CA ALA A 1130 23.87 5.87 4.26
C ALA A 1130 24.58 6.49 3.05
N ILE A 1131 23.83 7.07 2.10
CA ILE A 1131 24.39 7.78 0.94
C ILE A 1131 25.18 9.01 1.39
N LYS A 1132 24.66 9.83 2.31
CA LYS A 1132 25.37 11.00 2.84
C LYS A 1132 26.70 10.60 3.50
N THR A 1133 26.68 9.57 4.34
CA THR A 1133 27.90 9.00 4.95
C THR A 1133 28.89 8.52 3.89
N GLY A 1134 28.41 7.84 2.84
CA GLY A 1134 29.25 7.42 1.71
C GLY A 1134 29.88 8.61 0.97
N LEU A 1135 29.12 9.68 0.74
CA LEU A 1135 29.59 10.90 0.07
C LEU A 1135 30.67 11.62 0.87
N ASP A 1136 30.54 11.67 2.20
CA ASP A 1136 31.54 12.26 3.09
C ASP A 1136 32.86 11.46 3.07
N GLY A 1137 32.78 10.15 2.86
CA GLY A 1137 33.94 9.28 2.67
C GLY A 1137 34.67 9.47 1.33
N VAL A 1138 33.99 10.00 0.31
CA VAL A 1138 34.58 10.22 -1.02
C VAL A 1138 35.35 11.55 -1.08
N ARG A 1139 34.82 12.61 -0.46
CA ARG A 1139 35.48 13.92 -0.41
C ARG A 1139 34.91 14.82 0.68
N ALA A 1140 35.69 15.84 1.05
CA ALA A 1140 35.18 16.97 1.81
C ALA A 1140 34.28 17.86 0.91
N TRP A 1141 33.03 18.04 1.32
CA TRP A 1141 32.08 18.92 0.64
C TRP A 1141 32.05 20.29 1.30
N MET A 1142 32.19 21.36 0.50
CA MET A 1142 32.11 22.74 0.98
C MET A 1142 30.66 23.24 1.06
N TYR A 1143 29.74 22.57 0.37
CA TYR A 1143 28.29 22.75 0.48
C TYR A 1143 27.62 21.37 0.63
N PRO A 1144 26.59 21.22 1.51
CA PRO A 1144 25.98 19.92 1.78
C PRO A 1144 25.43 19.22 0.52
N PRO A 1145 25.69 17.92 0.33
CA PRO A 1145 25.10 17.16 -0.77
C PRO A 1145 23.58 17.20 -0.82
N PHE A 1146 23.03 17.32 -2.03
CA PHE A 1146 21.57 17.30 -2.23
C PHE A 1146 21.08 15.87 -2.48
N VAL A 1147 20.74 15.19 -1.37
CA VAL A 1147 20.20 13.83 -1.30
C VAL A 1147 18.90 13.86 -0.50
N ASP A 1148 17.79 13.47 -1.13
CA ASP A 1148 16.45 13.60 -0.53
C ASP A 1148 15.42 12.63 -1.12
N THR A 1149 14.21 12.64 -0.57
CA THR A 1149 13.08 11.82 -1.06
C THR A 1149 12.45 12.39 -2.32
N VAL A 1150 11.72 11.54 -3.04
CA VAL A 1150 10.98 11.91 -4.26
C VAL A 1150 10.05 13.11 -4.01
N ASP A 1151 9.38 13.14 -2.86
CA ASP A 1151 8.39 14.15 -2.47
C ASP A 1151 9.04 15.54 -2.34
N LYS A 1152 10.25 15.62 -1.80
CA LYS A 1152 11.01 16.89 -1.66
C LYS A 1152 11.58 17.38 -2.97
N MET A 1153 11.87 16.48 -3.90
CA MET A 1153 12.42 16.80 -5.22
C MET A 1153 11.36 17.12 -6.28
N GLN A 1154 10.08 17.05 -5.92
CA GLN A 1154 9.01 17.39 -6.84
C GLN A 1154 9.12 18.84 -7.32
N GLY A 1155 8.93 19.05 -8.62
CA GLY A 1155 9.09 20.34 -9.27
C GLY A 1155 10.54 20.79 -9.52
N GLN A 1156 11.54 20.03 -9.05
CA GLN A 1156 12.96 20.32 -9.28
C GLN A 1156 13.50 19.54 -10.49
N GLU A 1157 14.63 20.01 -11.04
CA GLU A 1157 15.33 19.38 -12.16
C GLU A 1157 16.84 19.64 -12.13
N ALA A 1158 17.63 18.71 -12.67
CA ALA A 1158 19.09 18.82 -12.76
C ALA A 1158 19.57 18.17 -14.06
N LYS A 1159 20.83 18.45 -14.42
CA LYS A 1159 21.45 17.88 -15.62
C LYS A 1159 21.50 16.35 -15.55
N SER A 1160 21.81 15.81 -14.38
CA SER A 1160 21.86 14.39 -14.08
C SER A 1160 21.13 14.04 -12.78
N ALA A 1161 20.66 12.79 -12.66
CA ALA A 1161 20.08 12.25 -11.43
C ALA A 1161 20.58 10.83 -11.16
N ILE A 1162 20.74 10.48 -9.89
CA ILE A 1162 20.95 9.11 -9.44
C ILE A 1162 19.76 8.71 -8.55
N ILE A 1163 19.15 7.56 -8.82
CA ILE A 1163 18.03 7.01 -8.06
C ILE A 1163 18.55 5.76 -7.36
N SER A 1164 18.43 5.70 -6.03
CA SER A 1164 18.88 4.57 -5.20
C SER A 1164 17.71 4.05 -4.40
N TYR A 1165 17.35 2.78 -4.57
CA TYR A 1165 16.24 2.17 -3.85
C TYR A 1165 16.64 1.61 -2.49
N GLY A 1166 17.85 1.05 -2.35
CA GLY A 1166 18.38 0.52 -1.09
C GLY A 1166 17.68 -0.73 -0.52
N VAL A 1167 16.46 -1.07 -0.95
CA VAL A 1167 15.73 -2.23 -0.43
C VAL A 1167 16.06 -3.50 -1.19
N SER A 1168 16.51 -4.54 -0.49
CA SER A 1168 16.76 -5.86 -1.07
C SER A 1168 16.09 -7.01 -0.30
N ASP A 1169 15.52 -6.75 0.87
CA ASP A 1169 14.68 -7.70 1.59
C ASP A 1169 13.24 -7.72 1.04
N VAL A 1170 12.80 -8.90 0.62
CA VAL A 1170 11.49 -9.10 -0.01
C VAL A 1170 10.33 -8.86 0.96
N GLU A 1171 10.48 -9.18 2.24
CA GLU A 1171 9.41 -8.97 3.22
C GLU A 1171 9.19 -7.49 3.52
N THR A 1172 10.28 -6.73 3.66
CA THR A 1172 10.21 -5.27 3.74
C THR A 1172 9.56 -4.68 2.49
N ALA A 1173 9.99 -5.12 1.30
CA ALA A 1173 9.41 -4.66 0.05
C ALA A 1173 7.91 -4.97 -0.08
N LEU A 1174 7.45 -6.14 0.41
CA LEU A 1174 6.04 -6.52 0.42
C LEU A 1174 5.21 -5.77 1.46
N ARG A 1175 5.77 -5.54 2.66
CA ARG A 1175 5.09 -4.77 3.72
C ARG A 1175 4.80 -3.34 3.28
N GLU A 1176 5.71 -2.77 2.49
CA GLU A 1176 5.61 -1.44 1.91
C GLU A 1176 5.31 -1.50 0.40
N ALA A 1177 4.62 -2.54 -0.07
CA ALA A 1177 4.46 -2.83 -1.50
C ALA A 1177 3.97 -1.63 -2.33
N GLU A 1178 2.93 -0.94 -1.87
CA GLU A 1178 2.37 0.23 -2.57
C GLU A 1178 3.30 1.45 -2.55
N PHE A 1179 4.24 1.52 -1.59
CA PHE A 1179 5.23 2.57 -1.48
C PHE A 1179 6.46 2.29 -2.35
N ILE A 1180 7.04 1.08 -2.25
CA ILE A 1180 8.24 0.66 -3.00
C ILE A 1180 7.93 0.49 -4.48
N TYR A 1181 6.87 -0.25 -4.78
CA TYR A 1181 6.39 -0.47 -6.15
C TYR A 1181 5.38 0.60 -6.55
N SER A 1182 5.57 1.84 -6.08
CA SER A 1182 4.78 2.97 -6.54
C SER A 1182 5.21 3.39 -7.93
N ARG A 1183 4.36 3.10 -8.92
CA ARG A 1183 4.51 3.57 -10.31
C ARG A 1183 4.74 5.09 -10.37
N ASN A 1184 3.98 5.83 -9.56
CA ASN A 1184 4.02 7.29 -9.51
C ASN A 1184 5.38 7.81 -8.97
N ARG A 1185 5.92 7.19 -7.91
CA ARG A 1185 7.24 7.58 -7.34
C ARG A 1185 8.38 7.28 -8.30
N LEU A 1186 8.36 6.10 -8.96
CA LEU A 1186 9.35 5.75 -9.98
C LEU A 1186 9.32 6.74 -11.14
N ASN A 1187 8.13 7.03 -11.68
CA ASN A 1187 7.95 8.00 -12.75
C ASN A 1187 8.47 9.40 -12.39
N VAL A 1188 8.13 9.91 -11.19
CA VAL A 1188 8.62 11.21 -10.74
C VAL A 1188 10.14 11.21 -10.68
N SER A 1189 10.75 10.17 -10.10
CA SER A 1189 12.20 10.02 -9.98
C SER A 1189 12.90 10.03 -11.34
N LEU A 1190 12.44 9.21 -12.30
CA LEU A 1190 13.02 9.11 -13.64
C LEU A 1190 12.94 10.42 -14.42
N THR A 1191 11.89 11.21 -14.19
CA THR A 1191 11.58 12.42 -14.97
C THR A 1191 12.16 13.72 -14.40
N ARG A 1192 13.06 13.63 -13.40
CA ARG A 1192 13.76 14.81 -12.84
C ARG A 1192 15.04 15.18 -13.60
N SER A 1193 15.65 14.23 -14.30
CA SER A 1193 16.90 14.46 -15.03
C SER A 1193 16.66 15.11 -16.40
N ARG A 1194 17.60 15.93 -16.87
CA ARG A 1194 17.55 16.54 -18.21
C ARG A 1194 18.31 15.73 -19.26
N ALA A 1195 19.47 15.19 -18.90
CA ALA A 1195 20.40 14.57 -19.85
C ALA A 1195 20.90 13.18 -19.45
N LYS A 1196 20.97 12.86 -18.16
CA LYS A 1196 21.47 11.56 -17.68
C LYS A 1196 20.71 11.07 -16.43
N CYS A 1197 20.25 9.84 -16.43
CA CYS A 1197 19.60 9.19 -15.30
C CYS A 1197 20.27 7.84 -15.02
N VAL A 1198 20.67 7.60 -13.77
CA VAL A 1198 21.23 6.31 -13.33
C VAL A 1198 20.36 5.77 -12.20
N VAL A 1199 19.89 4.53 -12.32
CA VAL A 1199 18.96 3.89 -11.39
C VAL A 1199 19.62 2.67 -10.77
N PHE A 1200 19.72 2.61 -9.44
CA PHE A 1200 20.14 1.43 -8.71
C PHE A 1200 18.92 0.67 -8.19
N LEU A 1201 18.80 -0.59 -8.60
CA LEU A 1201 17.77 -1.52 -8.13
C LEU A 1201 18.44 -2.82 -7.65
N PRO A 1202 18.24 -3.23 -6.40
CA PRO A 1202 18.63 -4.56 -5.98
C PRO A 1202 17.83 -5.63 -6.74
N ARG A 1203 18.50 -6.74 -7.10
CA ARG A 1203 17.91 -7.86 -7.84
C ARG A 1203 16.60 -8.39 -7.22
N PRO A 1204 16.45 -8.51 -5.88
CA PRO A 1204 15.20 -8.97 -5.28
C PRO A 1204 13.97 -8.09 -5.59
N LEU A 1205 14.14 -6.81 -5.92
CA LEU A 1205 13.02 -5.94 -6.36
C LEU A 1205 12.60 -6.17 -7.81
N LEU A 1206 13.40 -6.93 -8.58
CA LEU A 1206 13.11 -7.34 -9.95
C LEU A 1206 12.66 -8.80 -10.02
N GLU A 1207 12.68 -9.51 -8.89
CA GLU A 1207 12.21 -10.87 -8.75
C GLU A 1207 10.81 -10.87 -8.11
N PRO A 1208 9.79 -11.38 -8.80
CA PRO A 1208 8.41 -11.24 -8.36
C PRO A 1208 8.11 -12.06 -7.09
N PRO A 1209 7.74 -11.42 -5.96
CA PRO A 1209 7.03 -12.13 -4.92
C PRO A 1209 5.59 -12.35 -5.37
N LEU A 1210 5.07 -13.58 -5.27
CA LEU A 1210 3.73 -13.90 -5.81
C LEU A 1210 2.60 -13.17 -5.09
N GLU A 1211 2.80 -12.84 -3.82
CA GLU A 1211 1.87 -12.04 -3.02
C GLU A 1211 1.69 -10.64 -3.62
N LEU A 1212 2.70 -10.11 -4.31
CA LEU A 1212 2.61 -8.83 -5.02
C LEU A 1212 1.62 -8.87 -6.17
N VAL A 1213 1.43 -10.03 -6.82
CA VAL A 1213 0.54 -10.19 -7.98
C VAL A 1213 -0.95 -10.06 -7.57
N GLN A 1214 -1.26 -10.16 -6.28
CA GLN A 1214 -2.61 -9.93 -5.75
C GLN A 1214 -2.87 -8.45 -5.40
N ASN A 1215 -1.82 -7.62 -5.27
CA ASN A 1215 -1.97 -6.17 -5.10
C ASN A 1215 -1.81 -5.49 -6.47
N GLU A 1216 -2.93 -5.08 -7.08
CA GLU A 1216 -2.92 -4.49 -8.43
C GLU A 1216 -2.10 -3.21 -8.54
N LYS A 1217 -2.17 -2.33 -7.53
CA LYS A 1217 -1.41 -1.06 -7.51
C LYS A 1217 0.09 -1.32 -7.50
N ALA A 1218 0.54 -2.20 -6.60
CA ALA A 1218 1.95 -2.56 -6.49
C ALA A 1218 2.43 -3.39 -7.69
N ALA A 1219 1.59 -4.27 -8.23
CA ALA A 1219 1.86 -5.02 -9.45
C ALA A 1219 2.08 -4.09 -10.66
N ALA A 1220 1.32 -2.99 -10.76
CA ALA A 1220 1.48 -2.01 -11.82
C ALA A 1220 2.85 -1.28 -11.76
N GLY A 1221 3.33 -0.91 -10.58
CA GLY A 1221 4.66 -0.31 -10.45
C GLY A 1221 5.81 -1.31 -10.58
N PHE A 1222 5.62 -2.56 -10.13
CA PHE A 1222 6.58 -3.63 -10.40
C PHE A 1222 6.70 -3.92 -11.90
N ARG A 1223 5.58 -3.94 -12.63
CA ARG A 1223 5.58 -4.02 -14.10
C ARG A 1223 6.41 -2.89 -14.71
N GLN A 1224 6.25 -1.65 -14.23
CA GLN A 1224 7.05 -0.53 -14.72
C GLN A 1224 8.56 -0.70 -14.46
N MET A 1225 8.98 -1.26 -13.31
CA MET A 1225 10.39 -1.57 -13.04
C MET A 1225 10.94 -2.62 -14.02
N LEU A 1226 10.13 -3.63 -14.35
CA LEU A 1226 10.47 -4.64 -15.34
C LEU A 1226 10.53 -4.08 -16.76
N ASP A 1227 9.60 -3.20 -17.12
CA ASP A 1227 9.58 -2.50 -18.40
C ASP A 1227 10.81 -1.60 -18.53
N LEU A 1228 11.29 -0.99 -17.44
CA LEU A 1228 12.54 -0.22 -17.42
C LEU A 1228 13.76 -1.12 -17.73
N GLN A 1229 13.82 -2.30 -17.13
CA GLN A 1229 14.86 -3.29 -17.44
C GLN A 1229 14.82 -3.71 -18.91
N GLU A 1230 13.62 -4.01 -19.42
CA GLU A 1230 13.44 -4.46 -20.80
C GLU A 1230 13.76 -3.35 -21.80
N PHE A 1231 13.31 -2.11 -21.54
CA PHE A 1231 13.66 -0.95 -22.35
C PHE A 1231 15.18 -0.74 -22.44
N CYS A 1232 15.90 -0.93 -21.31
CA CYS A 1232 17.36 -0.84 -21.32
C CYS A 1232 18.04 -1.95 -22.13
N ARG A 1233 17.46 -3.16 -22.17
CA ARG A 1233 17.96 -4.26 -23.00
C ARG A 1233 17.65 -4.07 -24.47
N ALA A 1234 16.43 -3.63 -24.80
CA ALA A 1234 15.97 -3.45 -26.17
C ALA A 1234 16.70 -2.31 -26.90
N HIS A 1235 17.01 -1.22 -26.19
CA HIS A 1235 17.64 -0.01 -26.74
C HIS A 1235 19.10 0.18 -26.32
N GLY A 1236 19.78 -0.88 -25.90
CA GLY A 1236 21.02 -0.72 -25.16
C GLY A 1236 21.93 -1.94 -25.10
N GLU A 1237 22.81 -1.92 -24.11
CA GLU A 1237 23.78 -2.98 -23.85
C GLU A 1237 23.93 -3.18 -22.33
N GLU A 1238 24.25 -4.42 -21.94
CA GLU A 1238 24.42 -4.82 -20.54
C GLU A 1238 25.81 -5.42 -20.30
N ARG A 1239 26.35 -5.18 -19.10
CA ARG A 1239 27.62 -5.77 -18.64
C ARG A 1239 27.62 -5.99 -17.13
N THR A 1240 28.15 -7.11 -16.67
CA THR A 1240 28.27 -7.45 -15.24
C THR A 1240 29.71 -7.25 -14.75
N PHE A 1241 29.84 -6.63 -13.58
CA PHE A 1241 31.11 -6.32 -12.91
C PHE A 1241 31.14 -6.99 -11.53
N PRO A 1242 32.22 -7.71 -11.18
CA PRO A 1242 32.45 -8.14 -9.79
C PRO A 1242 32.83 -6.93 -8.92
N LEU A 1243 32.32 -6.85 -7.70
CA LEU A 1243 32.69 -5.79 -6.75
C LEU A 1243 33.75 -6.29 -5.76
N GLU A 1244 34.73 -5.45 -5.45
CA GLU A 1244 35.78 -5.78 -4.47
C GLU A 1244 35.21 -5.82 -3.03
N GLY A 1245 35.60 -6.83 -2.24
CA GLY A 1245 35.32 -6.90 -0.80
C GLY A 1245 34.16 -7.79 -0.35
N GLY A 1246 33.47 -8.50 -1.26
CA GLY A 1246 32.45 -9.49 -0.89
C GLY A 1246 32.42 -10.67 -1.85
N ASP A 1247 32.66 -11.89 -1.33
CA ASP A 1247 32.51 -13.12 -2.12
C ASP A 1247 31.07 -13.20 -2.67
N GLY A 1248 30.92 -13.06 -3.99
CA GLY A 1248 29.64 -13.23 -4.69
C GLY A 1248 28.80 -11.96 -4.93
N VAL A 1249 29.26 -10.77 -4.54
CA VAL A 1249 28.55 -9.51 -4.86
C VAL A 1249 28.86 -9.07 -6.30
N ARG A 1250 27.80 -8.78 -7.08
CA ARG A 1250 27.93 -8.38 -8.50
C ARG A 1250 27.06 -7.18 -8.83
N LEU A 1251 27.52 -6.36 -9.77
CA LEU A 1251 26.78 -5.22 -10.31
C LEU A 1251 26.57 -5.41 -11.81
N THR A 1252 25.32 -5.59 -12.25
CA THR A 1252 24.97 -5.64 -13.67
C THR A 1252 24.50 -4.26 -14.13
N VAL A 1253 25.24 -3.62 -15.04
CA VAL A 1253 24.95 -2.27 -15.54
C VAL A 1253 24.43 -2.34 -16.97
N MET A 1254 23.17 -1.96 -17.15
CA MET A 1254 22.48 -1.84 -18.43
C MET A 1254 22.39 -0.37 -18.82
N ARG A 1255 22.68 -0.02 -20.08
CA ARG A 1255 22.64 1.38 -20.55
C ARG A 1255 21.92 1.50 -21.88
N ALA A 1256 21.04 2.49 -22.02
CA ALA A 1256 20.12 2.64 -23.15
C ALA A 1256 20.37 3.94 -23.93
N ARG A 1257 20.14 3.89 -25.24
CA ARG A 1257 20.10 5.03 -26.16
C ARG A 1257 19.06 4.78 -27.26
N VAL A 1258 18.02 5.62 -27.28
CA VAL A 1258 17.07 5.68 -28.40
C VAL A 1258 17.61 6.64 -29.46
N GLU A 1259 17.66 6.19 -30.71
CA GLU A 1259 18.17 6.97 -31.86
C GLU A 1259 17.19 8.06 -32.33
#